data_AF-A0A2R8ANF5-F1
#
_entry.id   AF-A0A2R8ANF5-F1
#
_cell.length_a   1.000
_cell.length_b   1.000
_cell.length_c   1.000
_cell.angle_alpha   90.00
_cell.angle_beta   90.00
_cell.angle_gamma   90.00
#
_symmetry.space_group_name_H-M   'P 1'
#
loop_
_entity.id
_entity.type
_entity.pdbx_description
1 polymer ?
#
loop_
_entity_poly.entity_id
_entity_poly.type
_entity_poly.pdbx_seq_one_letter_code
_entity_poly.pdbx_strand_id
1 'polypeptide(L)'
;MTSLNALAAECRHRVKIRLLSQGWKLPGSAGSLLLEKRAQELLNSGQVQSAEEMFTLLRARPGYEDTASSGLALVYQAQDRWDEAAEILKKLYASDRRNRSFAARYGTALTELGRSAEYLQLLLGDKEMGLLNDEDSFQLAKLEAQQSNRVLDHQTIKLFYKKSQESFAISSAYFSSLINLGLLTEAEVVLNEFAKNFPNRSGKLNQYRARLDRHMPSHQQLAKPRKSDTTFGYPRTSPKFAQQLRQLMVQRKTGQAFKLVQKEKGFRDNIHVLKIETEILLAHGDATGAVKTAIQAVRLCENYESLSRLHSALISKGWIVFADHVADYISARKPDTLGKYETLAAIELERGHWCDARDWAAKNLVHDPLNTICLQVLAEASFQMGDTERSYGCGLALATQDPRFYAEDPAIRELATSDTRSKIQSIADSLPEEDGAIIDEDMVEALSAIMPNKHAFKAYPRSPSHVDACMKKLKQVEDEGGTAAVFNDMEASAELVLSTIASQASAGAVCARVADLSRKAGNLQEAHNWYERACFVNKRSSLYVTRMKRFIAETSPKYMCKSPDRVAILLLSCAPNLSRARVLAAQLHDASGKDVILLWAKDDQSGFTLEDRDFGAELVVPCSDGYQALPRKILLAYRFLAVNTNCRGVFKIDDDVFVHDGPRMKSMIDMCSQSGVSYLGNLTKLNSAVYHHGRNLQVGEKRRVAVHSQVEYCNGAGGYYLSRSALREILVVGLREYGVPNHPAVFEDVMIGEILHRVGIRPIHLNTSRVGGYSIDVYEPMSLLKRGVWE
;
A
#
# COMPACT_ATOMS: atom_id res chain seq x y z
N MET A 1 5.22 28.71 42.62
CA MET A 1 4.47 27.98 43.65
C MET A 1 3.28 27.18 43.08
N THR A 2 2.48 27.72 42.15
CA THR A 2 1.35 27.02 41.51
C THR A 2 1.76 25.76 40.72
N SER A 3 2.93 25.75 40.05
CA SER A 3 3.46 24.56 39.35
C SER A 3 3.93 23.46 40.30
N LEU A 4 4.55 23.81 41.44
CA LEU A 4 4.99 22.87 42.48
C LEU A 4 3.80 22.20 43.18
N ASN A 5 2.71 22.93 43.42
CA ASN A 5 1.49 22.37 43.99
C ASN A 5 0.77 21.41 43.03
N ALA A 6 0.76 21.71 41.73
CA ALA A 6 0.24 20.81 40.70
C ALA A 6 1.09 19.53 40.60
N LEU A 7 2.42 19.66 40.61
CA LEU A 7 3.34 18.51 40.57
C LEU A 7 3.21 17.63 41.84
N ALA A 8 3.06 18.25 43.02
CA ALA A 8 2.86 17.53 44.27
C ALA A 8 1.48 16.85 44.37
N ALA A 9 0.45 17.42 43.74
CA ALA A 9 -0.87 16.78 43.61
C ALA A 9 -0.81 15.58 42.67
N GLU A 10 -0.12 15.72 41.53
CA GLU A 10 0.07 14.63 40.56
C GLU A 10 0.91 13.49 41.14
N CYS A 11 2.01 13.79 41.83
CA CYS A 11 2.82 12.78 42.52
C CYS A 11 2.03 12.04 43.61
N ARG A 12 1.24 12.75 44.43
CA ARG A 12 0.35 12.11 45.42
C ARG A 12 -0.70 11.22 44.77
N HIS A 13 -1.27 11.65 43.64
CA HIS A 13 -2.24 10.87 42.88
C HIS A 13 -1.60 9.60 42.28
N ARG A 14 -0.42 9.72 41.66
CA ARG A 14 0.34 8.57 41.10
C ARG A 14 0.76 7.57 42.17
N VAL A 15 1.22 8.02 43.34
CA VAL A 15 1.56 7.14 44.48
C VAL A 15 0.31 6.41 44.99
N LYS A 16 -0.82 7.10 45.14
CA LYS A 16 -2.08 6.50 45.61
C LYS A 16 -2.60 5.43 44.63
N ILE A 17 -2.45 5.66 43.31
CA ILE A 17 -2.80 4.69 42.27
C ILE A 17 -1.86 3.49 42.27
N ARG A 18 -0.55 3.70 42.40
CA ARG A 18 0.44 2.61 42.47
C ARG A 18 0.24 1.73 43.70
N LEU A 19 -0.15 2.33 44.82
CA LEU A 19 -0.54 1.58 46.01
C LEU A 19 -1.82 0.77 45.77
N LEU A 20 -2.83 1.34 45.09
CA LEU A 20 -4.06 0.63 44.73
C LEU A 20 -3.81 -0.56 43.79
N SER A 21 -2.94 -0.43 42.79
CA SER A 21 -2.58 -1.54 41.90
C SER A 21 -1.72 -2.62 42.58
N GLN A 22 -1.05 -2.29 43.68
CA GLN A 22 -0.31 -3.21 44.54
C GLN A 22 -1.18 -3.82 45.66
N GLY A 23 -2.52 -3.75 45.55
CA GLY A 23 -3.43 -4.41 46.49
C GLY A 23 -3.72 -3.63 47.77
N TRP A 24 -3.33 -2.35 47.87
CA TRP A 24 -3.75 -1.53 49.02
C TRP A 24 -5.24 -1.19 48.91
N LYS A 25 -6.01 -1.66 49.88
CA LYS A 25 -7.43 -1.34 50.03
C LYS A 25 -7.58 0.11 50.46
N LEU A 26 -8.00 1.01 49.56
CA LEU A 26 -8.69 2.22 50.01
C LEU A 26 -10.08 1.81 50.50
N PRO A 27 -10.43 2.05 51.77
CA PRO A 27 -11.76 1.75 52.27
C PRO A 27 -12.81 2.63 51.57
N GLY A 28 -13.89 2.03 51.10
CA GLY A 28 -15.13 2.72 50.72
C GLY A 28 -15.25 3.20 49.26
N SER A 29 -16.44 3.75 48.97
CA SER A 29 -16.90 4.23 47.66
C SER A 29 -16.02 5.31 47.02
N ALA A 30 -15.36 6.14 47.84
CA ALA A 30 -14.47 7.20 47.36
C ALA A 30 -13.27 6.66 46.57
N GLY A 31 -12.74 5.48 46.94
CA GLY A 31 -11.63 4.86 46.22
C GLY A 31 -12.04 4.38 44.82
N SER A 32 -13.25 3.83 44.69
CA SER A 32 -13.79 3.34 43.42
C SER A 32 -14.13 4.48 42.47
N LEU A 33 -14.73 5.57 42.99
CA LEU A 33 -15.06 6.75 42.19
C LEU A 33 -13.80 7.45 41.62
N LEU A 34 -12.71 7.46 42.40
CA LEU A 34 -11.42 8.00 41.94
C LEU A 34 -10.81 7.13 40.83
N LEU A 35 -10.96 5.81 40.94
CA LEU A 35 -10.45 4.85 39.97
C LEU A 35 -11.24 4.91 38.66
N GLU A 36 -12.57 5.02 38.74
CA GLU A 36 -13.46 5.25 37.59
C GLU A 36 -13.09 6.55 36.86
N LYS A 37 -13.01 7.66 37.59
CA LYS A 37 -12.63 8.96 37.02
C LYS A 37 -11.28 8.90 36.32
N ARG A 38 -10.30 8.21 36.93
CA ARG A 38 -8.97 8.05 36.34
C ARG A 38 -9.01 7.17 35.09
N ALA A 39 -9.74 6.05 35.13
CA ALA A 39 -9.91 5.18 33.97
C ALA A 39 -10.53 5.94 32.79
N GLN A 40 -11.53 6.80 33.06
CA GLN A 40 -12.15 7.65 32.05
C GLN A 40 -11.18 8.72 31.51
N GLU A 41 -10.36 9.34 32.36
CA GLU A 41 -9.32 10.27 31.92
C GLU A 41 -8.29 9.59 31.02
N LEU A 42 -7.85 8.37 31.38
CA LEU A 42 -6.92 7.56 30.60
C LEU A 42 -7.53 7.23 29.23
N LEU A 43 -8.77 6.75 29.19
CA LEU A 43 -9.51 6.47 27.96
C LEU A 43 -9.63 7.71 27.08
N ASN A 44 -10.07 8.85 27.65
CA ASN A 44 -10.21 10.12 26.94
C ASN A 44 -8.86 10.67 26.41
N SER A 45 -7.75 10.30 27.05
CA SER A 45 -6.39 10.65 26.61
C SER A 45 -5.80 9.67 25.59
N GLY A 46 -6.52 8.60 25.23
CA GLY A 46 -6.09 7.57 24.30
C GLY A 46 -5.17 6.50 24.91
N GLN A 47 -5.02 6.48 26.24
CA GLN A 47 -4.24 5.47 26.98
C GLN A 47 -5.13 4.25 27.28
N VAL A 48 -5.61 3.61 26.21
CA VAL A 48 -6.65 2.56 26.27
C VAL A 48 -6.23 1.34 27.10
N GLN A 49 -4.98 0.89 27.00
CA GLN A 49 -4.51 -0.26 27.78
C GLN A 49 -4.50 0.00 29.28
N SER A 50 -4.02 1.17 29.72
CA SER A 50 -4.09 1.56 31.13
C SER A 50 -5.52 1.77 31.61
N ALA A 51 -6.42 2.24 30.73
CA ALA A 51 -7.84 2.32 31.04
C ALA A 51 -8.47 0.92 31.22
N GLU A 52 -8.08 -0.06 30.39
CA GLU A 52 -8.51 -1.47 30.49
C GLU A 52 -8.16 -2.07 31.85
N GLU A 53 -6.90 -1.91 32.27
CA GLU A 53 -6.42 -2.40 33.57
C GLU A 53 -7.22 -1.78 34.72
N MET A 54 -7.47 -0.47 34.67
CA MET A 54 -8.22 0.23 35.71
C MET A 54 -9.69 -0.21 35.76
N PHE A 55 -10.38 -0.29 34.61
CA PHE A 55 -11.76 -0.78 34.62
C PHE A 55 -11.86 -2.26 35.01
N THR A 56 -10.86 -3.09 34.69
CA THR A 56 -10.78 -4.48 35.17
C THR A 56 -10.67 -4.55 36.69
N LEU A 57 -9.81 -3.72 37.29
CA LEU A 57 -9.69 -3.61 38.75
C LEU A 57 -10.98 -3.07 39.39
N LEU A 58 -11.67 -2.14 38.74
CA LEU A 58 -12.95 -1.60 39.21
C LEU A 58 -14.03 -2.68 39.20
N ARG A 59 -14.07 -3.54 38.18
CA ARG A 59 -15.06 -4.60 38.01
C ARG A 59 -15.00 -5.66 39.12
N ALA A 60 -13.85 -5.85 39.74
CA ALA A 60 -13.68 -6.75 40.88
C ALA A 60 -14.24 -6.18 42.20
N ARG A 61 -14.73 -4.93 42.22
CA ARG A 61 -15.27 -4.29 43.41
C ARG A 61 -16.80 -4.43 43.46
N PRO A 62 -17.37 -4.92 44.58
CA PRO A 62 -18.81 -5.03 44.75
C PRO A 62 -19.54 -3.70 44.53
N GLY A 63 -20.60 -3.71 43.72
CA GLY A 63 -21.45 -2.56 43.43
C GLY A 63 -20.96 -1.65 42.30
N TYR A 64 -19.87 -2.02 41.62
CA TYR A 64 -19.31 -1.28 40.47
C TYR A 64 -19.23 -2.13 39.20
N GLU A 65 -19.81 -3.34 39.21
CA GLU A 65 -19.73 -4.30 38.12
C GLU A 65 -20.25 -3.70 36.81
N ASP A 66 -21.41 -3.05 36.85
CA ASP A 66 -22.06 -2.47 35.66
C ASP A 66 -21.29 -1.25 35.13
N THR A 67 -20.89 -0.34 36.01
CA THR A 67 -20.09 0.85 35.65
C THR A 67 -18.75 0.45 35.05
N ALA A 68 -18.06 -0.51 35.68
CA ALA A 68 -16.78 -1.01 35.20
C ALA A 68 -16.91 -1.77 33.88
N SER A 69 -17.95 -2.59 33.73
CA SER A 69 -18.24 -3.31 32.49
C SER A 69 -18.60 -2.34 31.36
N SER A 70 -19.37 -1.30 31.65
CA SER A 70 -19.69 -0.21 30.72
C SER A 70 -18.43 0.54 30.27
N GLY A 71 -17.50 0.78 31.19
CA GLY A 71 -16.17 1.35 30.89
C GLY A 71 -15.29 0.41 30.06
N LEU A 72 -15.25 -0.89 30.38
CA LEU A 72 -14.54 -1.91 29.61
C LEU A 72 -15.07 -2.03 28.19
N ALA A 73 -16.39 -1.99 28.01
CA ALA A 73 -16.98 -1.99 26.68
C ALA A 73 -16.46 -0.82 25.84
N LEU A 74 -16.38 0.40 26.39
CA LEU A 74 -15.81 1.55 25.68
C LEU A 74 -14.32 1.37 25.34
N VAL A 75 -13.55 0.74 26.23
CA VAL A 75 -12.14 0.41 25.97
C VAL A 75 -12.02 -0.57 24.81
N TYR A 76 -12.84 -1.62 24.79
CA TYR A 76 -12.85 -2.62 23.72
C TYR A 76 -13.29 -2.02 22.38
N GLN A 77 -14.29 -1.15 22.37
CA GLN A 77 -14.67 -0.37 21.18
C GLN A 77 -13.50 0.47 20.66
N ALA A 78 -12.76 1.14 21.54
CA ALA A 78 -11.58 1.94 21.16
C ALA A 78 -10.37 1.10 20.68
N GLN A 79 -10.41 -0.22 20.90
CA GLN A 79 -9.41 -1.20 20.46
C GLN A 79 -9.88 -2.02 19.24
N ASP A 80 -11.02 -1.70 18.63
CA ASP A 80 -11.70 -2.51 17.58
C ASP A 80 -12.05 -3.95 18.01
N ARG A 81 -12.18 -4.19 19.32
CA ARG A 81 -12.58 -5.48 19.92
C ARG A 81 -14.09 -5.55 20.09
N TRP A 82 -14.78 -5.44 18.95
CA TRP A 82 -16.23 -5.23 18.92
C TRP A 82 -17.04 -6.43 19.43
N ASP A 83 -16.54 -7.66 19.29
CA ASP A 83 -17.19 -8.86 19.83
C ASP A 83 -17.20 -8.85 21.36
N GLU A 84 -16.05 -8.60 22.00
CA GLU A 84 -16.00 -8.53 23.47
C GLU A 84 -16.83 -7.36 24.01
N ALA A 85 -16.83 -6.22 23.30
CA ALA A 85 -17.70 -5.10 23.65
C ALA A 85 -19.19 -5.50 23.55
N ALA A 86 -19.60 -6.17 22.47
CA ALA A 86 -20.96 -6.62 22.24
C ALA A 86 -21.42 -7.61 23.32
N GLU A 87 -20.58 -8.58 23.70
CA GLU A 87 -20.90 -9.55 24.75
C GLU A 87 -21.10 -8.91 26.13
N ILE A 88 -20.26 -7.92 26.48
CA ILE A 88 -20.44 -7.16 27.73
C ILE A 88 -21.74 -6.34 27.66
N LEU A 89 -21.95 -5.61 26.57
CA LEU A 89 -23.10 -4.72 26.41
C LEU A 89 -24.43 -5.48 26.35
N LYS A 90 -24.44 -6.68 25.76
CA LYS A 90 -25.60 -7.58 25.78
C LYS A 90 -26.02 -7.95 27.19
N LYS A 91 -25.06 -8.26 28.07
CA LYS A 91 -25.33 -8.60 29.49
C LYS A 91 -25.83 -7.38 30.26
N LEU A 92 -25.20 -6.21 30.05
CA LEU A 92 -25.62 -4.96 30.69
C LEU A 92 -27.01 -4.52 30.25
N TYR A 93 -27.32 -4.64 28.96
CA TYR A 93 -28.65 -4.34 28.45
C TYR A 93 -29.69 -5.35 28.94
N ALA A 94 -29.33 -6.63 29.11
CA ALA A 94 -30.22 -7.62 29.70
C ALA A 94 -30.49 -7.38 31.20
N SER A 95 -29.53 -6.85 31.95
CA SER A 95 -29.72 -6.51 33.37
C SER A 95 -30.56 -5.25 33.58
N ASP A 96 -30.41 -4.24 32.72
CA ASP A 96 -31.22 -3.03 32.73
C ASP A 96 -31.61 -2.58 31.31
N ARG A 97 -32.73 -3.11 30.83
CA ARG A 97 -33.31 -2.77 29.52
C ARG A 97 -33.74 -1.31 29.40
N ARG A 98 -33.96 -0.60 30.52
CA ARG A 98 -34.34 0.82 30.49
C ARG A 98 -33.13 1.74 30.35
N ASN A 99 -31.92 1.22 30.55
CA ASN A 99 -30.70 1.98 30.38
C ASN A 99 -30.37 2.19 28.89
N ARG A 100 -30.77 3.36 28.38
CA ARG A 100 -30.54 3.79 26.99
C ARG A 100 -29.09 3.80 26.57
N SER A 101 -28.17 4.09 27.50
CA SER A 101 -26.74 4.09 27.19
C SER A 101 -26.26 2.69 26.80
N PHE A 102 -26.79 1.65 27.46
CA PHE A 102 -26.44 0.26 27.13
C PHE A 102 -27.03 -0.17 25.79
N ALA A 103 -28.31 0.11 25.54
CA ALA A 103 -28.97 -0.19 24.26
C ALA A 103 -28.25 0.49 23.09
N ALA A 104 -27.98 1.79 23.19
CA ALA A 104 -27.31 2.56 22.14
C ALA A 104 -25.90 2.03 21.86
N ARG A 105 -25.08 1.78 22.89
CA ARG A 105 -23.73 1.22 22.72
C ARG A 105 -23.76 -0.19 22.16
N TYR A 106 -24.72 -1.01 22.57
CA TYR A 106 -24.86 -2.37 22.04
C TYR A 106 -25.24 -2.35 20.57
N GLY A 107 -26.18 -1.48 20.18
CA GLY A 107 -26.52 -1.22 18.79
C GLY A 107 -25.32 -0.77 17.94
N THR A 108 -24.49 0.14 18.47
CA THR A 108 -23.22 0.52 17.82
C THR A 108 -22.30 -0.69 17.62
N ALA A 109 -22.10 -1.51 18.65
CA ALA A 109 -21.23 -2.69 18.56
C ALA A 109 -21.74 -3.72 17.53
N LEU A 110 -23.06 -3.96 17.49
CA LEU A 110 -23.68 -4.83 16.48
C LEU A 110 -23.52 -4.27 15.06
N THR A 111 -23.60 -2.95 14.89
CA THR A 111 -23.40 -2.29 13.59
C THR A 111 -21.96 -2.47 13.10
N GLU A 112 -20.96 -2.25 13.95
CA GLU A 112 -19.53 -2.41 13.60
C GLU A 112 -19.14 -3.86 13.28
N LEU A 113 -19.86 -4.82 13.87
CA LEU A 113 -19.76 -6.26 13.57
C LEU A 113 -20.53 -6.67 12.30
N GLY A 114 -21.26 -5.76 11.65
CA GLY A 114 -22.14 -6.10 10.51
C GLY A 114 -23.35 -6.97 10.88
N ARG A 115 -23.71 -7.02 12.17
CA ARG A 115 -24.82 -7.83 12.75
C ARG A 115 -26.14 -7.03 12.77
N SER A 116 -26.47 -6.37 11.66
CA SER A 116 -27.62 -5.46 11.54
C SER A 116 -28.96 -6.14 11.84
N ALA A 117 -29.09 -7.44 11.54
CA ALA A 117 -30.29 -8.21 11.85
C ALA A 117 -30.52 -8.35 13.36
N GLU A 118 -29.47 -8.54 14.16
CA GLU A 118 -29.58 -8.60 15.62
C GLU A 118 -29.89 -7.23 16.22
N TYR A 119 -29.35 -6.16 15.64
CA TYR A 119 -29.68 -4.81 16.09
C TYR A 119 -31.15 -4.48 15.79
N LEU A 120 -31.66 -4.90 14.62
CA LEU A 120 -33.08 -4.78 14.29
C LEU A 120 -33.97 -5.52 15.30
N GLN A 121 -33.63 -6.76 15.66
CA GLN A 121 -34.36 -7.52 16.68
C GLN A 121 -34.33 -6.83 18.05
N LEU A 122 -33.21 -6.21 18.43
CA LEU A 122 -33.11 -5.43 19.66
C LEU A 122 -34.09 -4.25 19.65
N LEU A 123 -34.14 -3.46 18.56
CA LEU A 123 -35.04 -2.31 18.46
C LEU A 123 -36.51 -2.72 18.36
N LEU A 124 -36.83 -3.84 17.73
CA LEU A 124 -38.20 -4.39 17.71
C LEU A 124 -38.64 -4.81 19.11
N GLY A 125 -37.77 -5.46 19.89
CA GLY A 125 -38.06 -5.78 21.29
C GLY A 125 -38.27 -4.54 22.14
N ASP A 126 -37.47 -3.48 21.93
CA ASP A 126 -37.66 -2.19 22.59
C ASP A 126 -38.97 -1.50 22.18
N LYS A 127 -39.39 -1.63 20.92
CA LYS A 127 -40.69 -1.13 20.43
C LYS A 127 -41.86 -1.77 21.17
N GLU A 128 -41.85 -3.10 21.29
CA GLU A 128 -42.89 -3.87 21.98
C GLU A 128 -43.01 -3.48 23.46
N MET A 129 -41.89 -3.13 24.10
CA MET A 129 -41.86 -2.68 25.49
C MET A 129 -42.20 -1.19 25.67
N GLY A 130 -42.50 -0.45 24.59
CA GLY A 130 -42.70 1.01 24.65
C GLY A 130 -41.42 1.75 25.03
N LEU A 131 -40.28 1.12 24.82
CA LEU A 131 -38.95 1.63 25.08
C LEU A 131 -38.32 2.09 23.76
N LEU A 132 -38.97 2.82 22.86
CA LEU A 132 -38.23 3.55 21.82
C LEU A 132 -38.32 5.06 22.07
N ASN A 133 -37.16 5.74 22.04
CA ASN A 133 -37.16 7.18 21.85
C ASN A 133 -37.22 7.50 20.33
N ASP A 134 -37.21 8.78 19.97
CA ASP A 134 -37.29 9.17 18.57
C ASP A 134 -36.07 8.74 17.75
N GLU A 135 -34.88 8.71 18.36
CA GLU A 135 -33.63 8.30 17.71
C GLU A 135 -33.60 6.78 17.47
N ASP A 136 -34.06 5.98 18.43
CA ASP A 136 -34.19 4.53 18.30
C ASP A 136 -35.26 4.17 17.26
N SER A 137 -36.38 4.91 17.24
CA SER A 137 -37.42 4.76 16.22
C SER A 137 -36.91 5.11 14.81
N PHE A 138 -36.06 6.14 14.71
CA PHE A 138 -35.41 6.52 13.46
C PHE A 138 -34.43 5.44 12.98
N GLN A 139 -33.61 4.88 13.88
CA GLN A 139 -32.71 3.78 13.54
C GLN A 139 -33.46 2.51 13.14
N LEU A 140 -34.57 2.20 13.81
CA LEU A 140 -35.43 1.08 13.45
C LEU A 140 -35.92 1.22 12.01
N ALA A 141 -36.49 2.37 11.66
CA ALA A 141 -36.98 2.63 10.31
C ALA A 141 -35.85 2.51 9.26
N LYS A 142 -34.63 2.97 9.60
CA LYS A 142 -33.45 2.82 8.74
C LYS A 142 -33.08 1.36 8.50
N LEU A 143 -33.04 0.54 9.56
CA LEU A 143 -32.71 -0.89 9.46
C LEU A 143 -33.79 -1.70 8.72
N GLU A 144 -35.07 -1.39 8.94
CA GLU A 144 -36.19 -2.00 8.21
C GLU A 144 -36.12 -1.69 6.70
N ALA A 145 -35.80 -0.44 6.36
CA ALA A 145 -35.57 -0.04 4.98
C ALA A 145 -34.39 -0.80 4.37
N GLN A 146 -33.24 -0.87 5.07
CA GLN A 146 -32.06 -1.60 4.63
C GLN A 146 -32.34 -3.10 4.42
N GLN A 147 -33.05 -3.76 5.34
CA GLN A 147 -33.42 -5.18 5.21
C GLN A 147 -34.33 -5.42 4.00
N SER A 148 -35.16 -4.44 3.64
CA SER A 148 -36.01 -4.45 2.46
C SER A 148 -35.31 -3.98 1.18
N ASN A 149 -33.99 -3.73 1.23
CA ASN A 149 -33.19 -3.14 0.16
C ASN A 149 -33.76 -1.80 -0.36
N ARG A 150 -34.20 -0.94 0.56
CA ARG A 150 -34.74 0.41 0.31
C ARG A 150 -33.93 1.45 1.08
N VAL A 151 -33.95 2.68 0.60
CA VAL A 151 -33.44 3.85 1.33
C VAL A 151 -34.61 4.53 2.03
N LEU A 152 -34.40 4.99 3.27
CA LEU A 152 -35.39 5.76 3.99
C LEU A 152 -35.66 7.09 3.25
N ASP A 153 -36.91 7.32 2.86
CA ASP A 153 -37.24 8.49 2.03
C ASP A 153 -37.17 9.80 2.81
N HIS A 154 -36.99 10.91 2.08
CA HIS A 154 -36.84 12.23 2.67
C HIS A 154 -38.06 12.67 3.50
N GLN A 155 -39.29 12.31 3.12
CA GLN A 155 -40.49 12.71 3.89
C GLN A 155 -40.52 12.01 5.24
N THR A 156 -40.16 10.72 5.28
CA THR A 156 -40.01 9.99 6.54
C THR A 156 -38.93 10.62 7.42
N ILE A 157 -37.76 10.95 6.87
CA ILE A 157 -36.69 11.64 7.62
C ILE A 157 -37.16 13.01 8.14
N LYS A 158 -37.90 13.78 7.32
CA LYS A 158 -38.47 15.08 7.67
C LYS A 158 -39.48 14.98 8.82
N LEU A 159 -40.30 13.92 8.84
CA LEU A 159 -41.25 13.65 9.93
C LEU A 159 -40.50 13.39 11.25
N PHE A 160 -39.44 12.57 11.24
CA PHE A 160 -38.59 12.38 12.41
C PHE A 160 -37.93 13.68 12.86
N TYR A 161 -37.42 14.48 11.92
CA TYR A 161 -36.80 15.78 12.23
C TYR A 161 -37.77 16.73 12.91
N LYS A 162 -39.00 16.85 12.38
CA LYS A 162 -40.05 17.68 12.99
C LYS A 162 -40.42 17.22 14.41
N LYS A 163 -40.35 15.91 14.67
CA LYS A 163 -40.63 15.34 15.99
C LYS A 163 -39.50 15.59 16.99
N SER A 164 -38.24 15.53 16.54
CA SER A 164 -37.07 15.57 17.41
C SER A 164 -35.89 16.34 16.82
N GLN A 165 -36.01 17.67 16.80
CA GLN A 165 -34.93 18.56 16.33
C GLN A 165 -33.69 18.55 17.25
N GLU A 166 -33.86 18.08 18.49
CA GLU A 166 -32.80 17.94 19.49
C GLU A 166 -31.97 16.66 19.32
N SER A 167 -32.38 15.71 18.47
CA SER A 167 -31.55 14.55 18.16
C SER A 167 -30.53 14.90 17.07
N PHE A 168 -29.25 14.83 17.42
CA PHE A 168 -28.16 15.08 16.47
C PHE A 168 -28.20 14.11 15.29
N ALA A 169 -28.53 12.83 15.52
CA ALA A 169 -28.56 11.82 14.47
C ALA A 169 -29.66 12.09 13.45
N ILE A 170 -30.89 12.37 13.92
CA ILE A 170 -32.04 12.67 13.06
C ILE A 170 -31.78 13.94 12.26
N SER A 171 -31.38 15.02 12.94
CA SER A 171 -31.06 16.28 12.28
C SER A 171 -29.95 16.07 11.25
N SER A 172 -28.98 15.18 11.51
CA SER A 172 -27.83 14.97 10.62
C SER A 172 -28.24 14.19 9.37
N ALA A 173 -29.15 13.24 9.53
CA ALA A 173 -29.76 12.53 8.41
C ALA A 173 -30.62 13.48 7.59
N TYR A 174 -31.41 14.36 8.22
CA TYR A 174 -32.22 15.34 7.52
C TYR A 174 -31.37 16.33 6.72
N PHE A 175 -30.33 16.92 7.35
CA PHE A 175 -29.35 17.76 6.66
C PHE A 175 -28.73 17.04 5.45
N SER A 176 -28.31 15.79 5.63
CA SER A 176 -27.72 15.01 4.53
C SER A 176 -28.74 14.76 3.41
N SER A 177 -30.00 14.50 3.75
CA SER A 177 -31.07 14.31 2.76
C SER A 177 -31.35 15.59 1.97
N LEU A 178 -31.30 16.76 2.61
CA LEU A 178 -31.48 18.06 1.95
C LEU A 178 -30.34 18.36 0.97
N ILE A 179 -29.08 18.10 1.39
CA ILE A 179 -27.92 18.22 0.49
C ILE A 179 -28.09 17.30 -0.73
N ASN A 180 -28.50 16.05 -0.52
CA ASN A 180 -28.66 15.09 -1.61
C ASN A 180 -29.81 15.46 -2.56
N LEU A 181 -30.83 16.17 -2.09
CA LEU A 181 -31.94 16.68 -2.91
C LEU A 181 -31.64 18.05 -3.55
N GLY A 182 -30.46 18.64 -3.29
CA GLY A 182 -30.14 19.99 -3.76
C GLY A 182 -30.89 21.12 -3.04
N LEU A 183 -31.54 20.83 -1.91
CA LEU A 183 -32.29 21.81 -1.11
C LEU A 183 -31.34 22.60 -0.18
N LEU A 184 -30.38 23.32 -0.78
CA LEU A 184 -29.23 23.91 -0.06
C LEU A 184 -29.63 25.00 0.93
N THR A 185 -30.63 25.83 0.61
CA THR A 185 -31.14 26.87 1.52
C THR A 185 -31.76 26.26 2.78
N GLU A 186 -32.56 25.20 2.63
CA GLU A 186 -33.11 24.47 3.77
C GLU A 186 -32.01 23.78 4.58
N ALA A 187 -31.01 23.20 3.89
CA ALA A 187 -29.85 22.60 4.55
C ALA A 187 -29.07 23.63 5.36
N GLU A 188 -28.95 24.88 4.89
CA GLU A 188 -28.34 25.97 5.63
C GLU A 188 -29.14 26.34 6.89
N VAL A 189 -30.48 26.44 6.77
CA VAL A 189 -31.37 26.69 7.92
C VAL A 189 -31.17 25.61 8.98
N VAL A 190 -31.24 24.34 8.57
CA VAL A 190 -31.00 23.20 9.47
C VAL A 190 -29.60 23.28 10.08
N LEU A 191 -28.57 23.60 9.30
CA LEU A 191 -27.20 23.73 9.81
C LEU A 191 -27.03 24.86 10.84
N ASN A 192 -27.75 25.97 10.67
CA ASN A 192 -27.77 27.07 11.63
C ASN A 192 -28.53 26.67 12.92
N GLU A 193 -29.66 25.96 12.81
CA GLU A 193 -30.36 25.37 13.96
C GLU A 193 -29.47 24.36 14.70
N PHE A 194 -28.71 23.55 13.95
CA PHE A 194 -27.69 22.65 14.46
C PHE A 194 -26.64 23.35 15.32
N ALA A 195 -26.13 24.49 14.84
CA ALA A 195 -25.14 25.26 15.56
C ALA A 195 -25.70 25.82 16.88
N LYS A 196 -27.00 26.15 16.89
CA LYS A 196 -27.72 26.60 18.08
C LYS A 196 -27.99 25.47 19.07
N ASN A 197 -28.46 24.32 18.59
CA ASN A 197 -28.85 23.17 19.42
C ASN A 197 -27.65 22.37 19.92
N PHE A 198 -26.54 22.36 19.17
CA PHE A 198 -25.34 21.57 19.47
C PHE A 198 -24.04 22.39 19.47
N PRO A 199 -23.92 23.45 20.30
CA PRO A 199 -22.76 24.33 20.29
C PRO A 199 -21.43 23.59 20.57
N ASN A 200 -21.50 22.47 21.32
CA ASN A 200 -20.34 21.63 21.66
C ASN A 200 -19.88 20.72 20.51
N ARG A 201 -20.58 20.70 19.37
CA ARG A 201 -20.27 19.86 18.19
C ARG A 201 -19.61 20.65 17.05
N SER A 202 -18.93 21.76 17.37
CA SER A 202 -18.28 22.67 16.40
C SER A 202 -17.43 21.95 15.34
N GLY A 203 -16.74 20.86 15.69
CA GLY A 203 -15.99 20.05 14.74
C GLY A 203 -16.85 19.44 13.62
N LYS A 204 -17.97 18.78 13.96
CA LYS A 204 -18.91 18.23 12.97
C LYS A 204 -19.66 19.33 12.22
N LEU A 205 -20.03 20.41 12.91
CA LEU A 205 -20.66 21.58 12.27
C LEU A 205 -19.77 22.18 11.18
N ASN A 206 -18.47 22.30 11.44
CA ASN A 206 -17.51 22.77 10.44
C ASN A 206 -17.38 21.81 9.25
N GLN A 207 -17.50 20.49 9.48
CA GLN A 207 -17.51 19.51 8.39
C GLN A 207 -18.78 19.63 7.54
N TYR A 208 -19.94 19.80 8.16
CA TYR A 208 -21.21 20.01 7.46
C TYR A 208 -21.25 21.35 6.72
N ARG A 209 -20.70 22.42 7.30
CA ARG A 209 -20.53 23.70 6.63
C ARG A 209 -19.61 23.57 5.41
N ALA A 210 -18.44 22.94 5.56
CA ALA A 210 -17.56 22.68 4.43
C ALA A 210 -18.16 21.73 3.36
N ARG A 211 -19.13 20.89 3.74
CA ARG A 211 -19.90 20.08 2.79
C ARG A 211 -20.93 20.96 2.07
N LEU A 212 -21.72 21.76 2.78
CA LEU A 212 -22.66 22.73 2.21
C LEU A 212 -21.96 23.71 1.26
N ASP A 213 -20.83 24.30 1.68
CA ASP A 213 -20.05 25.26 0.89
C ASP A 213 -19.52 24.66 -0.43
N ARG A 214 -19.30 23.34 -0.49
CA ARG A 214 -18.89 22.65 -1.73
C ARG A 214 -20.03 22.51 -2.73
N HIS A 215 -21.27 22.60 -2.28
CA HIS A 215 -22.47 22.52 -3.12
C HIS A 215 -23.08 23.89 -3.40
N MET A 216 -22.76 24.93 -2.63
CA MET A 216 -23.23 26.30 -2.85
C MET A 216 -22.48 26.97 -4.01
N PRO A 217 -23.16 27.76 -4.87
CA PRO A 217 -22.53 28.59 -5.88
C PRO A 217 -21.47 29.51 -5.28
N SER A 218 -20.40 29.84 -6.03
CA SER A 218 -19.27 30.63 -5.51
C SER A 218 -19.66 31.99 -4.95
N HIS A 219 -20.77 32.57 -5.42
CA HIS A 219 -21.31 33.84 -4.93
C HIS A 219 -22.12 33.72 -3.62
N GLN A 220 -22.53 32.50 -3.24
CA GLN A 220 -23.30 32.19 -2.01
C GLN A 220 -22.46 31.48 -0.94
N GLN A 221 -21.19 31.16 -1.22
CA GLN A 221 -20.31 30.51 -0.24
C GLN A 221 -20.23 31.33 1.05
N LEU A 222 -20.47 30.66 2.18
CA LEU A 222 -20.54 31.32 3.48
C LEU A 222 -19.19 31.94 3.84
N ALA A 223 -19.22 33.16 4.38
CA ALA A 223 -18.02 33.86 4.80
C ALA A 223 -17.17 32.97 5.72
N LYS A 224 -15.86 32.86 5.43
CA LYS A 224 -14.91 32.05 6.20
C LYS A 224 -15.09 32.30 7.71
N PRO A 225 -15.06 31.26 8.56
CA PRO A 225 -15.26 31.41 10.00
C PRO A 225 -14.34 32.51 10.56
N ARG A 226 -14.92 33.45 11.33
CA ARG A 226 -14.21 34.59 11.91
C ARG A 226 -13.01 34.09 12.72
N LYS A 227 -11.84 34.72 12.54
CA LYS A 227 -10.56 34.40 13.20
C LYS A 227 -10.62 34.37 14.75
N SER A 228 -11.66 34.94 15.37
CA SER A 228 -11.76 35.18 16.82
C SER A 228 -11.95 33.94 17.69
N ASP A 229 -12.33 32.78 17.14
CA ASP A 229 -12.55 31.55 17.93
C ASP A 229 -11.26 30.75 18.23
N THR A 230 -10.10 31.21 17.77
CA THR A 230 -8.81 30.50 17.97
C THR A 230 -7.97 31.02 19.15
N THR A 231 -8.42 32.09 19.83
CA THR A 231 -7.64 32.81 20.86
C THR A 231 -7.92 32.41 22.31
N PHE A 232 -8.71 31.37 22.60
CA PHE A 232 -8.87 30.92 23.98
C PHE A 232 -7.73 29.99 24.42
N GLY A 233 -6.93 30.48 25.38
CA GLY A 233 -5.85 29.77 26.08
C GLY A 233 -6.33 28.60 26.94
N TYR A 234 -6.93 27.60 26.31
CA TYR A 234 -7.22 26.33 26.96
C TYR A 234 -5.94 25.49 27.08
N PRO A 235 -5.75 24.73 28.18
CA PRO A 235 -4.71 23.72 28.25
C PRO A 235 -4.86 22.79 27.04
N ARG A 236 -3.75 22.55 26.34
CA ARG A 236 -3.71 21.76 25.10
C ARG A 236 -4.07 20.30 25.40
N THR A 237 -5.35 19.99 25.41
CA THR A 237 -5.83 18.62 25.41
C THR A 237 -5.52 18.00 24.04
N SER A 238 -5.07 16.75 24.05
CA SER A 238 -4.70 15.99 22.86
C SER A 238 -5.69 16.09 21.67
N PRO A 239 -7.04 16.04 21.88
CA PRO A 239 -7.99 16.08 20.78
C PRO A 239 -7.95 17.35 19.93
N LYS A 240 -7.74 18.53 20.56
CA LYS A 240 -7.65 19.81 19.83
C LYS A 240 -6.36 19.89 19.02
N PHE A 241 -5.27 19.33 19.54
CA PHE A 241 -4.00 19.29 18.82
C PHE A 241 -4.08 18.38 17.59
N ALA A 242 -4.64 17.18 17.74
CA ALA A 242 -4.92 16.28 16.62
C ALA A 242 -5.84 16.94 15.57
N GLN A 243 -6.89 17.65 16.00
CA GLN A 243 -7.77 18.39 15.10
C GLN A 243 -7.03 19.51 14.33
N GLN A 244 -6.16 20.26 15.01
CA GLN A 244 -5.35 21.30 14.38
C GLN A 244 -4.41 20.71 13.31
N LEU A 245 -3.77 19.57 13.59
CA LEU A 245 -2.92 18.88 12.61
C LEU A 245 -3.72 18.41 11.40
N ARG A 246 -4.91 17.81 11.60
CA ARG A 246 -5.80 17.42 10.50
C ARG A 246 -6.21 18.62 9.66
N GLN A 247 -6.53 19.76 10.28
CA GLN A 247 -6.89 20.97 9.56
C GLN A 247 -5.73 21.48 8.69
N LEU A 248 -4.50 21.43 9.18
CA LEU A 248 -3.32 21.79 8.40
C LEU A 248 -3.09 20.83 7.22
N MET A 249 -3.31 19.53 7.41
CA MET A 249 -3.23 18.53 6.35
C MET A 249 -4.29 18.76 5.25
N VAL A 250 -5.55 19.01 5.63
CA VAL A 250 -6.63 19.34 4.69
C VAL A 250 -6.31 20.62 3.90
N GLN A 251 -5.69 21.61 4.55
CA GLN A 251 -5.24 22.85 3.89
C GLN A 251 -3.96 22.66 3.04
N ARG A 252 -3.44 21.44 2.91
CA ARG A 252 -2.15 21.11 2.24
C ARG A 252 -0.95 21.88 2.81
N LYS A 253 -1.00 22.29 4.07
CA LYS A 253 0.09 22.97 4.79
C LYS A 253 0.96 21.97 5.54
N THR A 254 1.42 20.93 4.85
CA THR A 254 2.18 19.82 5.43
C THR A 254 3.40 20.32 6.20
N GLY A 255 4.19 21.25 5.64
CA GLY A 255 5.37 21.83 6.30
C GLY A 255 5.07 22.54 7.63
N GLN A 256 3.89 23.14 7.78
CA GLN A 256 3.47 23.75 9.05
C GLN A 256 3.06 22.67 10.05
N ALA A 257 2.34 21.64 9.60
CA ALA A 257 1.97 20.50 10.43
C ALA A 257 3.22 19.78 10.97
N PHE A 258 4.24 19.56 10.12
CA PHE A 258 5.50 18.96 10.52
C PHE A 258 6.25 19.79 11.56
N LYS A 259 6.40 21.11 11.34
CA LYS A 259 7.01 22.01 12.35
C LYS A 259 6.24 21.99 13.67
N LEU A 260 4.91 21.93 13.61
CA LEU A 260 4.05 21.90 14.80
C LEU A 260 4.23 20.59 15.58
N VAL A 261 4.29 19.45 14.91
CA VAL A 261 4.60 18.14 15.52
C VAL A 261 5.98 18.14 16.17
N GLN A 262 7.02 18.62 15.47
CA GLN A 262 8.38 18.64 16.00
C GLN A 262 8.53 19.53 17.25
N LYS A 263 7.74 20.60 17.34
CA LYS A 263 7.73 21.51 18.49
C LYS A 263 7.09 20.87 19.73
N GLU A 264 6.10 20.00 19.54
CA GLU A 264 5.27 19.46 20.62
C GLU A 264 5.63 18.00 20.95
N LYS A 265 6.75 17.81 21.66
CA LYS A 265 7.21 16.47 22.09
C LYS A 265 6.29 15.79 23.13
N GLY A 266 5.36 16.52 23.74
CA GLY A 266 4.53 16.05 24.86
C GLY A 266 3.38 15.10 24.50
N PHE A 267 3.12 14.84 23.21
CA PHE A 267 1.98 14.04 22.76
C PHE A 267 2.36 12.65 22.22
N ARG A 268 3.57 12.17 22.53
CA ARG A 268 4.06 10.86 22.07
C ARG A 268 3.27 9.67 22.60
N ASP A 269 2.49 9.86 23.67
CA ASP A 269 1.65 8.81 24.25
C ASP A 269 0.19 8.88 23.76
N ASN A 270 -0.10 9.70 22.73
CA ASN A 270 -1.44 9.77 22.16
C ASN A 270 -1.51 9.14 20.76
N ILE A 271 -2.30 8.07 20.65
CA ILE A 271 -2.48 7.34 19.40
C ILE A 271 -2.98 8.21 18.23
N HIS A 272 -3.93 9.13 18.45
CA HIS A 272 -4.46 9.94 17.37
C HIS A 272 -3.42 10.92 16.82
N VAL A 273 -2.56 11.46 17.69
CA VAL A 273 -1.45 12.33 17.27
C VAL A 273 -0.41 11.53 16.49
N LEU A 274 -0.02 10.35 16.97
CA LEU A 274 0.95 9.48 16.27
C LEU A 274 0.45 9.03 14.89
N LYS A 275 -0.85 8.72 14.77
CA LYS A 275 -1.49 8.39 13.50
C LYS A 275 -1.33 9.52 12.48
N ILE A 276 -1.65 10.76 12.88
CA ILE A 276 -1.52 11.94 11.99
C ILE A 276 -0.05 12.29 11.72
N GLU A 277 0.82 12.16 12.72
CA GLU A 277 2.26 12.37 12.57
C GLU A 277 2.88 11.40 11.54
N THR A 278 2.43 10.14 11.53
CA THR A 278 2.85 9.16 10.52
C THR A 278 2.53 9.64 9.09
N GLU A 279 1.32 10.15 8.87
CA GLU A 279 0.89 10.70 7.56
C GLU A 279 1.69 11.95 7.19
N ILE A 280 1.97 12.84 8.15
CA ILE A 280 2.78 14.04 7.93
C ILE A 280 4.22 13.64 7.53
N LEU A 281 4.82 12.65 8.20
CA LEU A 281 6.17 12.17 7.93
C LEU A 281 6.27 11.53 6.53
N LEU A 282 5.27 10.71 6.17
CA LEU A 282 5.13 10.15 4.82
C LEU A 282 5.06 11.25 3.76
N ALA A 283 4.23 12.28 3.98
CA ALA A 283 4.10 13.41 3.06
C ALA A 283 5.38 14.25 2.91
N HIS A 284 6.31 14.19 3.86
CA HIS A 284 7.63 14.84 3.78
C HIS A 284 8.74 13.92 3.26
N GLY A 285 8.44 12.66 2.95
CA GLY A 285 9.43 11.68 2.52
C GLY A 285 10.31 11.14 3.66
N ASP A 286 9.99 11.40 4.93
CA ASP A 286 10.67 10.76 6.06
C ASP A 286 10.05 9.39 6.38
N ALA A 287 10.28 8.43 5.49
CA ALA A 287 9.77 7.08 5.65
C ALA A 287 10.30 6.38 6.92
N THR A 288 11.51 6.75 7.38
CA THR A 288 12.10 6.15 8.60
C THR A 288 11.39 6.63 9.85
N GLY A 289 11.14 7.95 9.94
CA GLY A 289 10.35 8.55 10.99
C GLY A 289 8.93 7.96 11.00
N ALA A 290 8.30 7.88 9.83
CA ALA A 290 6.95 7.33 9.69
C ALA A 290 6.85 5.90 10.24
N VAL A 291 7.78 5.00 9.89
CA VAL A 291 7.79 3.63 10.42
C VAL A 291 7.91 3.61 11.94
N LYS A 292 8.81 4.42 12.52
CA LYS A 292 8.98 4.48 13.99
C LYS A 292 7.71 4.96 14.69
N THR A 293 7.10 6.03 14.19
CA THR A 293 5.87 6.60 14.74
C THR A 293 4.70 5.63 14.60
N ALA A 294 4.56 4.95 13.45
CA ALA A 294 3.52 3.95 13.24
C ALA A 294 3.67 2.74 14.17
N ILE A 295 4.88 2.23 14.37
CA ILE A 295 5.15 1.16 15.37
C ILE A 295 4.73 1.62 16.76
N GLN A 296 5.01 2.88 17.13
CA GLN A 296 4.59 3.41 18.43
C GLN A 296 3.06 3.49 18.54
N ALA A 297 2.36 3.91 17.48
CA ALA A 297 0.90 3.93 17.45
C ALA A 297 0.30 2.53 17.63
N VAL A 298 0.85 1.53 16.92
CA VAL A 298 0.46 0.12 17.04
C VAL A 298 0.70 -0.40 18.46
N ARG A 299 1.84 -0.07 19.09
CA ARG A 299 2.14 -0.47 20.48
C ARG A 299 1.20 0.14 21.50
N LEU A 300 0.72 1.37 21.29
CA LEU A 300 -0.23 2.01 22.20
C LEU A 300 -1.64 1.47 22.04
N CYS A 301 -2.08 1.27 20.80
CA CYS A 301 -3.32 0.56 20.52
C CYS A 301 -3.29 -0.05 19.11
N GLU A 302 -3.29 -1.37 19.13
CA GLU A 302 -3.23 -2.24 17.98
C GLU A 302 -4.63 -2.40 17.38
N ASN A 303 -5.01 -1.42 16.56
CA ASN A 303 -6.24 -1.41 15.77
C ASN A 303 -5.94 -1.39 14.26
N TYR A 304 -6.95 -1.67 13.44
CA TYR A 304 -6.77 -1.81 11.99
C TYR A 304 -6.24 -0.52 11.36
N GLU A 305 -6.69 0.64 11.84
CA GLU A 305 -6.26 1.96 11.37
C GLU A 305 -4.76 2.25 11.69
N SER A 306 -4.23 1.77 12.82
CA SER A 306 -2.81 1.85 13.16
C SER A 306 -1.97 0.90 12.31
N LEU A 307 -2.46 -0.33 12.09
CA LEU A 307 -1.78 -1.34 11.27
C LEU A 307 -1.73 -0.92 9.80
N SER A 308 -2.81 -0.34 9.26
CA SER A 308 -2.86 0.24 7.91
C SER A 308 -1.77 1.30 7.71
N ARG A 309 -1.62 2.22 8.66
CA ARG A 309 -0.56 3.24 8.59
C ARG A 309 0.84 2.66 8.71
N LEU A 310 1.03 1.62 9.51
CA LEU A 310 2.29 0.89 9.57
C LEU A 310 2.61 0.23 8.23
N HIS A 311 1.62 -0.39 7.58
CA HIS A 311 1.76 -0.95 6.23
C HIS A 311 2.26 0.12 5.25
N SER A 312 1.54 1.24 5.09
CA SER A 312 1.94 2.29 4.14
C SER A 312 3.31 2.91 4.48
N ALA A 313 3.65 3.03 5.78
CA ALA A 313 4.99 3.46 6.21
C ALA A 313 6.10 2.48 5.77
N LEU A 314 5.86 1.17 5.90
CA LEU A 314 6.80 0.13 5.46
C LEU A 314 6.94 0.09 3.94
N ILE A 315 5.84 0.24 3.20
CA ILE A 315 5.87 0.34 1.73
C ILE A 315 6.71 1.55 1.27
N SER A 316 6.44 2.74 1.82
CA SER A 316 7.20 3.95 1.51
C SER A 316 8.70 3.81 1.83
N LYS A 317 9.03 3.05 2.87
CA LYS A 317 10.42 2.73 3.23
C LYS A 317 11.08 1.70 2.29
N GLY A 318 10.31 1.01 1.46
CA GLY A 318 10.75 -0.11 0.63
C GLY A 318 10.91 -1.43 1.40
N TRP A 319 10.33 -1.53 2.59
CA TRP A 319 10.35 -2.71 3.47
C TRP A 319 9.17 -3.64 3.20
N ILE A 320 9.04 -4.06 1.95
CA ILE A 320 7.85 -4.73 1.41
C ILE A 320 7.53 -6.04 2.14
N VAL A 321 8.53 -6.86 2.44
CA VAL A 321 8.33 -8.14 3.16
C VAL A 321 7.66 -7.90 4.52
N PHE A 322 8.05 -6.85 5.23
CA PHE A 322 7.42 -6.51 6.51
C PHE A 322 6.01 -5.93 6.33
N ALA A 323 5.78 -5.15 5.27
CA ALA A 323 4.44 -4.67 4.93
C ALA A 323 3.51 -5.85 4.63
N ASP A 324 3.96 -6.82 3.85
CA ASP A 324 3.22 -8.05 3.53
C ASP A 324 2.87 -8.82 4.82
N HIS A 325 3.81 -8.96 5.77
CA HIS A 325 3.50 -9.57 7.06
C HIS A 325 2.41 -8.82 7.85
N VAL A 326 2.36 -7.48 7.75
CA VAL A 326 1.27 -6.70 8.38
C VAL A 326 -0.06 -6.97 7.69
N ALA A 327 -0.09 -7.05 6.36
CA ALA A 327 -1.29 -7.40 5.60
C ALA A 327 -1.79 -8.82 5.93
N ASP A 328 -0.89 -9.80 5.95
CA ASP A 328 -1.18 -11.20 6.30
C ASP A 328 -1.68 -11.29 7.75
N TYR A 329 -1.07 -10.53 8.67
CA TYR A 329 -1.51 -10.44 10.06
C TYR A 329 -2.93 -9.87 10.19
N ILE A 330 -3.25 -8.79 9.47
CA ILE A 330 -4.61 -8.22 9.44
C ILE A 330 -5.60 -9.25 8.87
N SER A 331 -5.23 -9.94 7.79
CA SER A 331 -6.07 -10.94 7.11
C SER A 331 -6.40 -12.13 8.02
N ALA A 332 -5.40 -12.64 8.74
CA ALA A 332 -5.55 -13.78 9.66
C ALA A 332 -6.34 -13.44 10.94
N ARG A 333 -6.44 -12.16 11.31
CA ARG A 333 -7.09 -11.74 12.56
C ARG A 333 -8.60 -11.93 12.51
N LYS A 334 -9.17 -12.42 13.62
CA LYS A 334 -10.62 -12.47 13.89
C LYS A 334 -10.98 -11.45 14.98
N PRO A 335 -12.22 -10.92 15.02
CA PRO A 335 -13.32 -11.16 14.08
C PRO A 335 -13.20 -10.44 12.74
N ASP A 336 -14.03 -10.88 11.78
CA ASP A 336 -14.21 -10.19 10.51
C ASP A 336 -15.09 -8.94 10.72
N THR A 337 -14.45 -7.79 10.92
CA THR A 337 -15.13 -6.49 11.14
C THR A 337 -15.15 -5.66 9.87
N LEU A 338 -16.03 -4.65 9.82
CA LEU A 338 -16.04 -3.67 8.72
C LEU A 338 -14.68 -2.97 8.55
N GLY A 339 -14.08 -2.54 9.67
CA GLY A 339 -12.76 -1.89 9.67
C GLY A 339 -11.63 -2.78 9.13
N LYS A 340 -11.71 -4.11 9.32
CA LYS A 340 -10.78 -5.07 8.71
C LYS A 340 -10.89 -5.05 7.18
N TYR A 341 -12.10 -5.20 6.66
CA TYR A 341 -12.33 -5.26 5.21
C TYR A 341 -11.94 -3.95 4.52
N GLU A 342 -12.30 -2.80 5.11
CA GLU A 342 -11.90 -1.48 4.59
C GLU A 342 -10.37 -1.34 4.54
N THR A 343 -9.70 -1.76 5.62
CA THR A 343 -8.25 -1.70 5.72
C THR A 343 -7.57 -2.62 4.71
N LEU A 344 -8.03 -3.87 4.56
CA LEU A 344 -7.48 -4.80 3.58
C LEU A 344 -7.73 -4.33 2.15
N ALA A 345 -8.92 -3.80 1.85
CA ALA A 345 -9.23 -3.24 0.54
C ALA A 345 -8.24 -2.12 0.16
N ALA A 346 -8.00 -1.18 1.08
CA ALA A 346 -7.03 -0.10 0.87
C ALA A 346 -5.58 -0.61 0.72
N ILE A 347 -5.18 -1.59 1.55
CA ILE A 347 -3.85 -2.22 1.49
C ILE A 347 -3.64 -2.92 0.14
N GLU A 348 -4.60 -3.74 -0.29
CA GLU A 348 -4.48 -4.46 -1.56
C GLU A 348 -4.50 -3.52 -2.76
N LEU A 349 -5.23 -2.40 -2.67
CA LEU A 349 -5.18 -1.35 -3.67
C LEU A 349 -3.79 -0.72 -3.77
N GLU A 350 -3.16 -0.40 -2.62
CA GLU A 350 -1.79 0.14 -2.54
C GLU A 350 -0.76 -0.87 -3.08
N ARG A 351 -0.97 -2.17 -2.86
CA ARG A 351 -0.17 -3.29 -3.43
C ARG A 351 -0.48 -3.56 -4.90
N GLY A 352 -1.45 -2.86 -5.48
CA GLY A 352 -1.96 -3.09 -6.83
C GLY A 352 -2.53 -4.49 -7.06
N HIS A 353 -2.95 -5.19 -6.01
CA HIS A 353 -3.71 -6.44 -6.09
C HIS A 353 -5.19 -6.10 -6.26
N TRP A 354 -5.54 -5.58 -7.43
CA TRP A 354 -6.85 -4.98 -7.67
C TRP A 354 -8.00 -5.96 -7.51
N CYS A 355 -7.80 -7.24 -7.83
CA CYS A 355 -8.82 -8.28 -7.60
C CYS A 355 -9.12 -8.43 -6.10
N ASP A 356 -8.08 -8.57 -5.27
CA ASP A 356 -8.25 -8.71 -3.83
C ASP A 356 -8.81 -7.42 -3.21
N ALA A 357 -8.35 -6.26 -3.68
CA ALA A 357 -8.87 -4.95 -3.26
C ALA A 357 -10.37 -4.83 -3.54
N ARG A 358 -10.80 -5.20 -4.76
CA ARG A 358 -12.20 -5.25 -5.18
C ARG A 358 -13.01 -6.20 -4.30
N ASP A 359 -12.49 -7.40 -4.05
CA ASP A 359 -13.21 -8.43 -3.31
C ASP A 359 -13.35 -8.08 -1.82
N TRP A 360 -12.31 -7.48 -1.20
CA TRP A 360 -12.39 -6.94 0.16
C TRP A 360 -13.34 -5.75 0.26
N ALA A 361 -13.29 -4.81 -0.70
CA ALA A 361 -14.23 -3.70 -0.76
C ALA A 361 -15.68 -4.20 -0.91
N ALA A 362 -15.91 -5.18 -1.78
CA ALA A 362 -17.23 -5.79 -1.97
C ALA A 362 -17.75 -6.45 -0.69
N LYS A 363 -16.91 -7.19 0.04
CA LYS A 363 -17.27 -7.77 1.35
C LYS A 363 -17.70 -6.70 2.35
N ASN A 364 -17.00 -5.56 2.41
CA ASN A 364 -17.40 -4.44 3.26
C ASN A 364 -18.77 -3.88 2.83
N LEU A 365 -18.95 -3.65 1.53
CA LEU A 365 -20.16 -3.04 0.96
C LEU A 365 -21.42 -3.92 1.09
N VAL A 366 -21.29 -5.24 1.29
CA VAL A 366 -22.43 -6.09 1.65
C VAL A 366 -23.04 -5.67 3.00
N HIS A 367 -22.21 -5.21 3.94
CA HIS A 367 -22.61 -4.84 5.28
C HIS A 367 -22.85 -3.33 5.44
N ASP A 368 -22.04 -2.50 4.78
CA ASP A 368 -22.22 -1.04 4.70
C ASP A 368 -22.21 -0.58 3.23
N PRO A 369 -23.37 -0.64 2.53
CA PRO A 369 -23.46 -0.37 1.09
C PRO A 369 -23.03 1.02 0.64
N LEU A 370 -22.82 1.94 1.58
CA LEU A 370 -22.48 3.34 1.32
C LEU A 370 -21.13 3.72 1.95
N ASN A 371 -20.31 2.73 2.33
CA ASN A 371 -18.95 2.98 2.79
C ASN A 371 -18.14 3.69 1.70
N THR A 372 -17.89 4.97 1.91
CA THR A 372 -17.27 5.82 0.89
C THR A 372 -15.83 5.42 0.52
N ILE A 373 -15.07 4.87 1.48
CA ILE A 373 -13.69 4.43 1.25
C ILE A 373 -13.72 3.16 0.39
N CYS A 374 -14.56 2.18 0.74
CA CYS A 374 -14.69 0.95 -0.04
C CYS A 374 -15.27 1.20 -1.43
N LEU A 375 -16.18 2.16 -1.61
CA LEU A 375 -16.65 2.57 -2.93
C LEU A 375 -15.53 3.18 -3.78
N GLN A 376 -14.65 4.00 -3.19
CA GLN A 376 -13.49 4.55 -3.90
C GLN A 376 -12.49 3.45 -4.28
N VAL A 377 -12.22 2.52 -3.35
CA VAL A 377 -11.35 1.38 -3.62
C VAL A 377 -11.94 0.48 -4.70
N LEU A 378 -13.24 0.17 -4.62
CA LEU A 378 -13.95 -0.63 -5.61
C LEU A 378 -13.93 0.05 -6.99
N ALA A 379 -14.13 1.37 -7.04
CA ALA A 379 -14.05 2.15 -8.28
C ALA A 379 -12.67 2.04 -8.92
N GLU A 380 -11.62 2.39 -8.18
CA GLU A 380 -10.24 2.37 -8.68
C GLU A 380 -9.82 0.95 -9.08
N ALA A 381 -10.08 -0.05 -8.23
CA ALA A 381 -9.76 -1.44 -8.54
C ALA A 381 -10.49 -1.94 -9.79
N SER A 382 -11.79 -1.64 -9.93
CA SER A 382 -12.58 -2.02 -11.11
C SER A 382 -12.05 -1.33 -12.36
N PHE A 383 -11.76 -0.03 -12.29
CA PHE A 383 -11.19 0.74 -13.40
C PHE A 383 -9.86 0.15 -13.87
N GLN A 384 -8.96 -0.10 -12.94
CA GLN A 384 -7.65 -0.65 -13.22
C GLN A 384 -7.77 -2.05 -13.85
N MET A 385 -8.74 -2.85 -13.40
CA MET A 385 -9.10 -4.14 -13.99
C MET A 385 -9.86 -4.06 -15.33
N GLY A 386 -10.12 -2.85 -15.84
CA GLY A 386 -10.85 -2.62 -17.08
C GLY A 386 -12.35 -2.42 -16.92
N ASP A 387 -12.96 -2.83 -15.80
CA ASP A 387 -14.40 -2.79 -15.55
C ASP A 387 -14.87 -1.34 -15.28
N THR A 388 -14.85 -0.55 -16.34
CA THR A 388 -15.14 0.88 -16.29
C THR A 388 -16.60 1.17 -16.04
N GLU A 389 -17.50 0.25 -16.39
CA GLU A 389 -18.92 0.38 -16.10
C GLU A 389 -19.18 0.25 -14.60
N ARG A 390 -18.60 -0.75 -13.94
CA ARG A 390 -18.73 -0.88 -12.48
C ARG A 390 -17.99 0.22 -11.73
N SER A 391 -16.81 0.63 -12.22
CA SER A 391 -16.11 1.80 -11.69
C SER A 391 -16.98 3.06 -11.76
N TYR A 392 -17.61 3.27 -12.91
CA TYR A 392 -18.54 4.38 -13.11
C TYR A 392 -19.75 4.29 -12.17
N GLY A 393 -20.30 3.08 -12.04
CA GLY A 393 -21.35 2.74 -11.10
C GLY A 393 -21.02 3.09 -9.65
N CYS A 394 -19.79 2.87 -9.20
CA CYS A 394 -19.35 3.28 -7.86
C CYS A 394 -19.40 4.80 -7.67
N GLY A 395 -19.04 5.58 -8.69
CA GLY A 395 -19.17 7.03 -8.69
C GLY A 395 -20.62 7.50 -8.62
N LEU A 396 -21.51 6.84 -9.37
CA LEU A 396 -22.96 7.11 -9.30
C LEU A 396 -23.55 6.71 -7.94
N ALA A 397 -23.13 5.59 -7.36
CA ALA A 397 -23.58 5.19 -6.03
C ALA A 397 -23.16 6.19 -4.95
N LEU A 398 -21.93 6.74 -5.02
CA LEU A 398 -21.49 7.80 -4.12
C LEU A 398 -22.36 9.07 -4.25
N ALA A 399 -22.73 9.44 -5.49
CA ALA A 399 -23.53 10.63 -5.76
C ALA A 399 -25.01 10.46 -5.36
N THR A 400 -25.60 9.31 -5.69
CA THR A 400 -27.04 9.03 -5.54
C THR A 400 -27.39 8.33 -4.24
N GLN A 401 -26.40 7.78 -3.53
CA GLN A 401 -26.58 6.88 -2.38
C GLN A 401 -27.40 5.63 -2.72
N ASP A 402 -27.40 5.20 -3.98
CA ASP A 402 -28.07 3.98 -4.45
C ASP A 402 -27.04 2.86 -4.72
N PRO A 403 -26.99 1.80 -3.90
CA PRO A 403 -26.00 0.76 -4.04
C PRO A 403 -26.18 -0.12 -5.29
N ARG A 404 -27.35 -0.06 -5.95
CA ARG A 404 -27.61 -0.81 -7.18
C ARG A 404 -26.67 -0.42 -8.31
N PHE A 405 -26.09 0.79 -8.29
CA PHE A 405 -25.18 1.25 -9.33
C PHE A 405 -23.85 0.48 -9.39
N TYR A 406 -23.37 -0.12 -8.30
CA TYR A 406 -22.13 -0.92 -8.31
C TYR A 406 -22.36 -2.44 -8.20
N ALA A 407 -23.63 -2.87 -8.30
CA ALA A 407 -24.01 -4.28 -8.29
C ALA A 407 -23.18 -5.08 -9.30
N GLU A 408 -22.88 -6.35 -9.02
CA GLU A 408 -22.09 -7.18 -9.94
C GLU A 408 -22.84 -7.44 -11.25
N ASP A 409 -24.16 -7.62 -11.15
CA ASP A 409 -25.06 -7.85 -12.28
C ASP A 409 -25.27 -6.56 -13.10
N PRO A 410 -24.87 -6.53 -14.38
CA PRO A 410 -25.12 -5.40 -15.28
C PRO A 410 -26.60 -5.03 -15.40
N ALA A 411 -27.51 -6.00 -15.35
CA ALA A 411 -28.94 -5.72 -15.48
C ALA A 411 -29.48 -4.89 -14.31
N ILE A 412 -28.97 -5.13 -13.09
CA ILE A 412 -29.33 -4.33 -11.91
C ILE A 412 -28.82 -2.89 -12.05
N ARG A 413 -27.61 -2.70 -12.58
CA ARG A 413 -27.04 -1.36 -12.83
C ARG A 413 -27.80 -0.61 -13.92
N GLU A 414 -28.18 -1.30 -14.99
CA GLU A 414 -28.99 -0.73 -16.07
C GLU A 414 -30.38 -0.32 -15.57
N LEU A 415 -31.02 -1.16 -14.75
CA LEU A 415 -32.28 -0.82 -14.09
C LEU A 415 -32.14 0.43 -13.21
N ALA A 416 -31.09 0.52 -12.37
CA ALA A 416 -30.84 1.69 -11.53
C ALA A 416 -30.58 2.97 -12.36
N THR A 417 -29.91 2.82 -13.50
CA THR A 417 -29.67 3.90 -14.46
C THR A 417 -30.98 4.34 -15.12
N SER A 418 -31.82 3.40 -15.54
CA SER A 418 -33.14 3.67 -16.10
C SER A 418 -34.04 4.37 -15.09
N ASP A 419 -34.12 3.86 -13.85
CA ASP A 419 -34.88 4.48 -12.76
C ASP A 419 -34.44 5.92 -12.50
N THR A 420 -33.12 6.15 -12.45
CA THR A 420 -32.57 7.50 -12.24
C THR A 420 -32.86 8.41 -13.43
N ARG A 421 -32.78 7.90 -14.66
CA ARG A 421 -33.16 8.67 -15.88
C ARG A 421 -34.64 9.02 -15.86
N SER A 422 -35.52 8.07 -15.54
CA SER A 422 -36.96 8.33 -15.42
C SER A 422 -37.28 9.33 -14.32
N LYS A 423 -36.57 9.30 -13.19
CA LYS A 423 -36.69 10.32 -12.13
C LYS A 423 -36.25 11.71 -12.62
N ILE A 424 -35.10 11.79 -13.28
CA ILE A 424 -34.61 13.06 -13.87
C ILE A 424 -35.62 13.60 -14.89
N GLN A 425 -36.14 12.74 -15.76
CA GLN A 425 -37.15 13.12 -16.75
C GLN A 425 -38.44 13.58 -16.09
N SER A 426 -38.96 12.84 -15.10
CA SER A 426 -40.16 13.23 -14.36
C SER A 426 -39.99 14.56 -13.63
N ILE A 427 -38.79 14.85 -13.11
CA ILE A 427 -38.48 16.16 -12.52
C ILE A 427 -38.51 17.23 -13.61
N ALA A 428 -37.86 16.99 -14.75
CA ALA A 428 -37.84 17.92 -15.89
C ALA A 428 -39.26 18.21 -16.41
N ASP A 429 -40.10 17.19 -16.56
CA ASP A 429 -41.49 17.30 -17.04
C ASP A 429 -42.40 18.03 -16.03
N SER A 430 -42.02 18.05 -14.74
CA SER A 430 -42.79 18.73 -13.68
C SER A 430 -42.45 20.21 -13.53
N LEU A 431 -41.45 20.71 -14.27
CA LEU A 431 -41.09 22.13 -14.25
C LEU A 431 -42.11 22.92 -15.10
N PRO A 432 -42.71 24.00 -14.56
CA PRO A 432 -43.74 24.76 -15.27
C PRO A 432 -43.18 25.42 -16.55
N GLU A 433 -43.86 25.19 -17.68
CA GLU A 433 -43.48 25.74 -19.00
C GLU A 433 -43.58 27.27 -19.09
N GLU A 434 -44.33 27.93 -18.18
CA GLU A 434 -44.84 29.29 -18.41
C GLU A 434 -43.87 30.44 -18.07
N ASP A 435 -42.77 30.23 -17.36
CA ASP A 435 -41.88 31.34 -16.93
C ASP A 435 -40.65 31.57 -17.82
N GLY A 436 -40.54 30.92 -18.97
CA GLY A 436 -39.37 31.11 -19.84
C GLY A 436 -38.07 30.77 -19.10
N ALA A 437 -38.12 29.76 -18.22
CA ALA A 437 -36.96 29.16 -17.60
C ALA A 437 -36.08 28.56 -18.72
N ILE A 438 -35.26 29.42 -19.32
CA ILE A 438 -33.95 29.03 -19.83
C ILE A 438 -33.39 28.09 -18.77
N ILE A 439 -32.96 26.90 -19.17
CA ILE A 439 -32.15 26.03 -18.32
C ILE A 439 -30.98 26.90 -17.87
N ASP A 440 -31.10 27.57 -16.71
CA ASP A 440 -30.14 28.57 -16.32
C ASP A 440 -28.86 27.84 -15.89
N GLU A 441 -27.76 28.59 -15.78
CA GLU A 441 -26.49 28.00 -15.35
C GLU A 441 -26.62 27.27 -14.01
N ASP A 442 -27.53 27.69 -13.11
CA ASP A 442 -27.77 27.08 -11.80
C ASP A 442 -28.50 25.72 -11.92
N MET A 443 -29.40 25.52 -12.89
CA MET A 443 -30.06 24.23 -13.14
C MET A 443 -29.16 23.25 -13.91
N VAL A 444 -28.34 23.76 -14.84
CA VAL A 444 -27.23 22.99 -15.43
C VAL A 444 -26.23 22.61 -14.34
N GLU A 445 -25.94 23.50 -13.39
CA GLU A 445 -25.07 23.26 -12.25
C GLU A 445 -25.70 22.28 -11.25
N ALA A 446 -27.01 22.31 -11.01
CA ALA A 446 -27.74 21.34 -10.19
C ALA A 446 -27.74 19.93 -10.81
N LEU A 447 -28.05 19.81 -12.11
CA LEU A 447 -27.93 18.54 -12.85
C LEU A 447 -26.46 18.08 -12.94
N SER A 448 -25.50 19.00 -13.03
CA SER A 448 -24.05 18.73 -12.97
C SER A 448 -23.51 18.49 -11.56
N ALA A 449 -24.29 18.77 -10.51
CA ALA A 449 -24.02 18.46 -9.11
C ALA A 449 -24.61 17.10 -8.71
N ILE A 450 -25.72 16.70 -9.35
CA ILE A 450 -26.30 15.35 -9.27
C ILE A 450 -25.46 14.35 -10.08
N MET A 451 -24.96 14.76 -11.24
CA MET A 451 -23.93 14.00 -11.95
C MET A 451 -22.58 14.21 -11.23
N PRO A 452 -21.78 13.15 -10.97
CA PRO A 452 -20.45 13.32 -10.36
C PRO A 452 -19.65 14.43 -11.07
N ASN A 453 -18.91 15.24 -10.31
CA ASN A 453 -18.12 16.34 -10.85
C ASN A 453 -17.34 15.88 -12.10
N LYS A 454 -17.38 16.65 -13.20
CA LYS A 454 -16.72 16.39 -14.49
C LYS A 454 -15.23 16.00 -14.33
N HIS A 455 -14.59 16.39 -13.23
CA HIS A 455 -13.23 15.95 -12.84
C HIS A 455 -13.11 14.48 -12.41
N ALA A 456 -14.12 13.91 -11.73
CA ALA A 456 -14.19 12.48 -11.45
C ALA A 456 -14.43 11.65 -12.73
N PHE A 457 -15.19 12.20 -13.69
CA PHE A 457 -15.43 11.57 -14.99
C PHE A 457 -14.24 11.61 -15.96
N LYS A 458 -13.45 12.70 -15.96
CA LYS A 458 -12.26 12.81 -16.82
C LYS A 458 -11.12 11.85 -16.41
N ALA A 459 -11.15 11.31 -15.19
CA ALA A 459 -10.11 10.44 -14.68
C ALA A 459 -10.19 8.99 -15.20
N TYR A 460 -11.37 8.56 -15.68
CA TYR A 460 -11.63 7.15 -15.97
C TYR A 460 -12.22 6.96 -17.38
N PRO A 461 -11.43 7.14 -18.46
CA PRO A 461 -11.89 6.82 -19.81
C PRO A 461 -12.27 5.34 -19.89
N ARG A 462 -13.36 5.00 -20.59
CA ARG A 462 -13.74 3.59 -20.83
C ARG A 462 -12.51 2.80 -21.27
N SER A 463 -12.24 1.72 -20.55
CA SER A 463 -11.20 0.77 -20.92
C SER A 463 -11.56 0.23 -22.29
N PRO A 464 -10.58 0.07 -23.20
CA PRO A 464 -10.85 -0.57 -24.46
C PRO A 464 -11.44 -1.97 -24.21
N SER A 465 -12.49 -2.34 -24.96
CA SER A 465 -13.25 -3.60 -24.77
C SER A 465 -12.39 -4.87 -24.75
N HIS A 466 -11.22 -4.85 -25.40
CA HIS A 466 -10.27 -5.96 -25.40
C HIS A 466 -9.59 -6.19 -24.04
N VAL A 467 -9.39 -5.14 -23.22
CA VAL A 467 -8.81 -5.29 -21.87
C VAL A 467 -9.80 -5.99 -20.96
N ASP A 468 -11.07 -5.61 -21.02
CA ASP A 468 -12.14 -6.26 -20.28
C ASP A 468 -12.29 -7.73 -20.65
N ALA A 469 -12.30 -8.02 -21.96
CA ALA A 469 -12.34 -9.39 -22.45
C ALA A 469 -11.16 -10.21 -21.92
N CYS A 470 -9.94 -9.64 -21.95
CA CYS A 470 -8.75 -10.28 -21.44
C CYS A 470 -8.84 -10.52 -19.92
N MET A 471 -9.20 -9.51 -19.13
CA MET A 471 -9.31 -9.64 -17.67
C MET A 471 -10.40 -10.63 -17.23
N LYS A 472 -11.54 -10.68 -17.94
CA LYS A 472 -12.57 -11.71 -17.72
C LYS A 472 -12.03 -13.10 -18.00
N LYS A 473 -11.29 -13.26 -19.10
CA LYS A 473 -10.63 -14.52 -19.46
C LYS A 473 -9.61 -14.92 -18.40
N LEU A 474 -8.75 -14.00 -17.95
CA LEU A 474 -7.78 -14.23 -16.87
C LEU A 474 -8.45 -14.70 -15.57
N LYS A 475 -9.61 -14.12 -15.21
CA LYS A 475 -10.39 -14.57 -14.06
C LYS A 475 -10.95 -15.98 -14.26
N GLN A 476 -11.52 -16.26 -15.43
CA GLN A 476 -12.00 -17.60 -15.77
C GLN A 476 -10.87 -18.65 -15.65
N VAL A 477 -9.66 -18.33 -16.14
CA VAL A 477 -8.49 -19.20 -16.02
C VAL A 477 -8.13 -19.51 -14.57
N GLU A 478 -8.20 -18.48 -13.73
CA GLU A 478 -7.94 -18.62 -12.30
C GLU A 478 -8.96 -19.53 -11.62
N ASP A 479 -10.25 -19.32 -11.92
CA ASP A 479 -11.36 -20.11 -11.39
C ASP A 479 -11.27 -21.59 -11.86
N GLU A 480 -10.75 -21.84 -13.06
CA GLU A 480 -10.50 -23.17 -13.64
C GLU A 480 -9.18 -23.82 -13.16
N GLY A 481 -8.40 -23.16 -12.32
CA GLY A 481 -7.15 -23.70 -11.76
C GLY A 481 -5.94 -23.69 -12.71
N GLY A 482 -6.01 -22.95 -13.83
CA GLY A 482 -4.85 -22.62 -14.67
C GLY A 482 -4.16 -23.82 -15.33
N THR A 483 -4.81 -24.46 -16.32
CA THR A 483 -4.16 -25.51 -17.13
C THR A 483 -3.27 -24.94 -18.25
N ALA A 484 -2.27 -25.69 -18.71
CA ALA A 484 -1.34 -25.26 -19.76
C ALA A 484 -2.03 -24.84 -21.08
N ALA A 485 -3.12 -25.52 -21.47
CA ALA A 485 -3.88 -25.17 -22.68
C ALA A 485 -4.52 -23.78 -22.57
N VAL A 486 -4.94 -23.41 -21.36
CA VAL A 486 -5.57 -22.13 -21.07
C VAL A 486 -4.53 -20.98 -21.07
N PHE A 487 -3.25 -21.27 -20.77
CA PHE A 487 -2.17 -20.28 -20.85
C PHE A 487 -1.84 -19.84 -22.27
N ASN A 488 -1.79 -20.75 -23.24
CA ASN A 488 -1.52 -20.39 -24.64
C ASN A 488 -2.58 -19.41 -25.19
N ASP A 489 -3.83 -19.63 -24.81
CA ASP A 489 -4.95 -18.79 -25.21
C ASP A 489 -4.98 -17.44 -24.45
N MET A 490 -4.43 -17.40 -23.23
CA MET A 490 -4.15 -16.17 -22.51
C MET A 490 -3.02 -15.35 -23.12
N GLU A 491 -1.91 -15.98 -23.53
CA GLU A 491 -0.76 -15.29 -24.10
C GLU A 491 -1.18 -14.50 -25.35
N ALA A 492 -1.94 -15.13 -26.26
CA ALA A 492 -2.50 -14.45 -27.43
C ALA A 492 -3.39 -13.25 -27.06
N SER A 493 -4.20 -13.40 -26.00
CA SER A 493 -5.09 -12.33 -25.52
C SER A 493 -4.31 -11.19 -24.87
N ALA A 494 -3.26 -11.49 -24.10
CA ALA A 494 -2.38 -10.52 -23.48
C ALA A 494 -1.53 -9.80 -24.53
N GLU A 495 -1.02 -10.49 -25.55
CA GLU A 495 -0.30 -9.90 -26.68
C GLU A 495 -1.17 -8.92 -27.48
N LEU A 496 -2.41 -9.33 -27.77
CA LEU A 496 -3.38 -8.44 -28.41
C LEU A 496 -3.55 -7.17 -27.60
N VAL A 497 -3.79 -7.31 -26.29
CA VAL A 497 -3.94 -6.20 -25.35
C VAL A 497 -2.70 -5.30 -25.34
N LEU A 498 -1.50 -5.86 -25.33
CA LEU A 498 -0.25 -5.09 -25.37
C LEU A 498 -0.05 -4.34 -26.69
N SER A 499 -0.59 -4.87 -27.79
CA SER A 499 -0.53 -4.22 -29.10
C SER A 499 -1.56 -3.09 -29.26
N THR A 500 -2.66 -3.11 -28.49
CA THR A 500 -3.79 -2.19 -28.67
C THR A 500 -3.99 -1.17 -27.55
N ILE A 501 -3.42 -1.39 -26.37
CA ILE A 501 -3.61 -0.49 -25.22
C ILE A 501 -2.84 0.84 -25.40
N ALA A 502 -3.53 1.95 -25.12
CA ALA A 502 -2.93 3.29 -25.01
C ALA A 502 -2.28 3.60 -23.64
N SER A 503 -2.65 2.86 -22.57
CA SER A 503 -2.20 3.07 -21.19
C SER A 503 -1.16 2.04 -20.72
N GLN A 504 0.06 2.49 -20.42
CA GLN A 504 1.10 1.66 -19.81
C GLN A 504 0.66 0.99 -18.49
N ALA A 505 -0.28 1.58 -17.75
CA ALA A 505 -0.73 1.06 -16.46
C ALA A 505 -1.47 -0.28 -16.59
N SER A 506 -2.52 -0.29 -17.43
CA SER A 506 -3.36 -1.47 -17.68
C SER A 506 -2.56 -2.60 -18.32
N ALA A 507 -1.70 -2.26 -19.29
CA ALA A 507 -0.81 -3.21 -19.94
C ALA A 507 0.16 -3.87 -18.94
N GLY A 508 0.77 -3.09 -18.04
CA GLY A 508 1.63 -3.64 -16.98
C GLY A 508 0.89 -4.56 -16.01
N ALA A 509 -0.38 -4.30 -15.74
CA ALA A 509 -1.15 -5.11 -14.81
C ALA A 509 -1.65 -6.42 -15.40
N VAL A 510 -2.06 -6.41 -16.67
CA VAL A 510 -2.34 -7.64 -17.43
C VAL A 510 -1.10 -8.53 -17.41
N CYS A 511 0.08 -7.99 -17.73
CA CYS A 511 1.34 -8.74 -17.63
C CYS A 511 1.58 -9.32 -16.22
N ALA A 512 1.43 -8.50 -15.18
CA ALA A 512 1.64 -8.96 -13.81
C ALA A 512 0.64 -10.06 -13.40
N ARG A 513 -0.61 -9.98 -13.86
CA ARG A 513 -1.61 -11.01 -13.58
C ARG A 513 -1.34 -12.31 -14.31
N VAL A 514 -0.92 -12.24 -15.58
CA VAL A 514 -0.46 -13.42 -16.33
C VAL A 514 0.73 -14.06 -15.62
N ALA A 515 1.66 -13.25 -15.10
CA ALA A 515 2.78 -13.74 -14.30
C ALA A 515 2.33 -14.46 -13.01
N ASP A 516 1.40 -13.86 -12.27
CA ASP A 516 0.84 -14.43 -11.04
C ASP A 516 0.17 -15.79 -11.31
N LEU A 517 -0.60 -15.90 -12.39
CA LEU A 517 -1.25 -17.13 -12.81
C LEU A 517 -0.23 -18.19 -13.24
N SER A 518 0.74 -17.80 -14.07
CA SER A 518 1.82 -18.70 -14.52
C SER A 518 2.58 -19.28 -13.33
N ARG A 519 2.84 -18.45 -12.32
CA ARG A 519 3.46 -18.88 -11.05
C ARG A 519 2.58 -19.88 -10.31
N LYS A 520 1.27 -19.61 -10.15
CA LYS A 520 0.32 -20.53 -9.49
C LYS A 520 0.26 -21.89 -10.20
N ALA A 521 0.38 -21.90 -11.53
CA ALA A 521 0.42 -23.12 -12.33
C ALA A 521 1.78 -23.84 -12.33
N GLY A 522 2.78 -23.33 -11.61
CA GLY A 522 4.13 -23.91 -11.56
C GLY A 522 5.02 -23.58 -12.77
N ASN A 523 4.57 -22.75 -13.71
CA ASN A 523 5.36 -22.30 -14.85
C ASN A 523 6.20 -21.07 -14.47
N LEU A 524 7.29 -21.30 -13.75
CA LEU A 524 8.15 -20.25 -13.19
C LEU A 524 8.85 -19.42 -14.28
N GLN A 525 9.27 -20.04 -15.38
CA GLN A 525 9.94 -19.32 -16.47
C GLN A 525 9.00 -18.30 -17.10
N GLU A 526 7.76 -18.70 -17.35
CA GLU A 526 6.76 -17.83 -17.94
C GLU A 526 6.36 -16.71 -16.98
N ALA A 527 6.21 -17.03 -15.69
CA ALA A 527 6.02 -16.02 -14.66
C ALA A 527 7.14 -14.97 -14.64
N HIS A 528 8.40 -15.41 -14.74
CA HIS A 528 9.56 -14.52 -14.83
C HIS A 528 9.45 -13.58 -16.04
N ASN A 529 9.20 -14.13 -17.23
CA ASN A 529 9.08 -13.38 -18.48
C ASN A 529 7.98 -12.31 -18.40
N TRP A 530 6.81 -12.66 -17.86
CA TRP A 530 5.68 -11.73 -17.74
C TRP A 530 5.90 -10.65 -16.69
N TYR A 531 6.56 -10.94 -15.56
CA TYR A 531 6.91 -9.90 -14.61
C TYR A 531 7.93 -8.91 -15.19
N GLU A 532 8.93 -9.38 -15.93
CA GLU A 532 9.84 -8.48 -16.64
C GLU A 532 9.10 -7.58 -17.63
N ARG A 533 8.15 -8.17 -18.36
CA ARG A 533 7.32 -7.42 -19.30
C ARG A 533 6.45 -6.39 -18.59
N ALA A 534 5.89 -6.71 -17.43
CA ALA A 534 5.18 -5.77 -16.59
C ALA A 534 6.06 -4.57 -16.18
N CYS A 535 7.30 -4.84 -15.75
CA CYS A 535 8.28 -3.80 -15.43
C CYS A 535 8.64 -2.93 -16.65
N PHE A 536 8.81 -3.54 -17.82
CA PHE A 536 9.19 -2.87 -19.05
C PHE A 536 8.08 -1.98 -19.61
N VAL A 537 6.84 -2.49 -19.61
CA VAL A 537 5.67 -1.78 -20.13
C VAL A 537 5.32 -0.59 -19.23
N ASN A 538 5.38 -0.76 -17.91
CA ASN A 538 5.13 0.31 -16.94
C ASN A 538 6.40 0.70 -16.18
N LYS A 539 7.32 1.36 -16.89
CA LYS A 539 8.64 1.76 -16.38
C LYS A 539 8.59 2.64 -15.13
N ARG A 540 7.50 3.39 -14.93
CA ARG A 540 7.34 4.31 -13.80
C ARG A 540 6.90 3.58 -12.53
N SER A 541 6.24 2.44 -12.67
CA SER A 541 5.76 1.67 -11.54
C SER A 541 6.91 0.99 -10.79
N SER A 542 7.07 1.30 -9.52
CA SER A 542 7.94 0.56 -8.60
C SER A 542 7.31 -0.77 -8.18
N LEU A 543 5.98 -0.89 -8.28
CA LEU A 543 5.24 -2.07 -7.86
C LEU A 543 5.70 -3.33 -8.59
N TYR A 544 5.80 -3.29 -9.92
CA TYR A 544 6.18 -4.48 -10.70
C TYR A 544 7.63 -4.88 -10.44
N VAL A 545 8.53 -3.91 -10.23
CA VAL A 545 9.91 -4.19 -9.83
C VAL A 545 9.94 -4.89 -8.46
N THR A 546 9.09 -4.46 -7.54
CA THR A 546 8.91 -5.11 -6.23
C THR A 546 8.36 -6.53 -6.37
N ARG A 547 7.34 -6.76 -7.20
CA ARG A 547 6.81 -8.11 -7.46
C ARG A 547 7.85 -9.02 -8.07
N MET A 548 8.61 -8.53 -9.05
CA MET A 548 9.69 -9.29 -9.67
C MET A 548 10.80 -9.62 -8.66
N LYS A 549 11.18 -8.66 -7.80
CA LYS A 549 12.13 -8.91 -6.70
C LYS A 549 11.64 -10.03 -5.78
N ARG A 550 10.37 -10.00 -5.39
CA ARG A 550 9.75 -11.01 -4.55
C ARG A 550 9.73 -12.37 -5.24
N PHE A 551 9.30 -12.41 -6.50
CA PHE A 551 9.29 -13.60 -7.32
C PHE A 551 10.69 -14.25 -7.38
N ILE A 552 11.73 -13.48 -7.71
CA ILE A 552 13.11 -13.95 -7.72
C ILE A 552 13.54 -14.46 -6.33
N ALA A 553 13.14 -13.77 -5.25
CA ALA A 553 13.49 -14.16 -3.88
C ALA A 553 12.83 -15.47 -3.39
N GLU A 554 11.62 -15.74 -3.88
CA GLU A 554 10.82 -16.92 -3.51
C GLU A 554 11.18 -18.16 -4.33
N THR A 555 11.51 -17.97 -5.61
CA THR A 555 11.64 -19.06 -6.59
C THR A 555 13.07 -19.48 -6.87
N SER A 556 14.05 -18.71 -6.42
CA SER A 556 15.47 -18.97 -6.68
C SER A 556 16.19 -19.45 -5.42
N PRO A 557 17.27 -20.23 -5.56
CA PRO A 557 18.11 -20.61 -4.43
C PRO A 557 18.75 -19.38 -3.77
N LYS A 558 19.03 -19.48 -2.47
CA LYS A 558 19.73 -18.43 -1.72
C LYS A 558 21.21 -18.77 -1.60
N TYR A 559 22.07 -17.75 -1.73
CA TYR A 559 23.51 -17.90 -1.52
C TYR A 559 24.00 -17.01 -0.38
N MET A 560 24.75 -17.59 0.55
CA MET A 560 25.39 -16.86 1.65
C MET A 560 26.89 -16.81 1.40
N CYS A 561 27.36 -15.68 0.87
CA CYS A 561 28.78 -15.40 0.72
C CYS A 561 29.48 -15.48 2.07
N LYS A 562 30.49 -16.36 2.14
CA LYS A 562 31.23 -16.75 3.33
C LYS A 562 32.44 -15.84 3.58
N SER A 563 32.85 -15.05 2.58
CA SER A 563 33.97 -14.12 2.74
C SER A 563 33.67 -13.06 3.82
N PRO A 564 34.64 -12.67 4.68
CA PRO A 564 34.40 -11.76 5.80
C PRO A 564 33.85 -10.38 5.39
N ASP A 565 34.30 -9.86 4.25
CA ASP A 565 33.83 -8.62 3.65
C ASP A 565 32.58 -8.81 2.77
N ARG A 566 32.16 -10.05 2.56
CA ARG A 566 31.04 -10.47 1.70
C ARG A 566 31.17 -9.98 0.27
N VAL A 567 32.40 -9.92 -0.24
CA VAL A 567 32.66 -9.74 -1.67
C VAL A 567 32.88 -11.10 -2.32
N ALA A 568 32.15 -11.36 -3.40
CA ALA A 568 32.31 -12.55 -4.22
C ALA A 568 32.98 -12.19 -5.55
N ILE A 569 33.72 -13.14 -6.13
CA ILE A 569 34.19 -13.04 -7.51
C ILE A 569 33.13 -13.68 -8.41
N LEU A 570 32.65 -12.95 -9.42
CA LEU A 570 31.77 -13.50 -10.45
C LEU A 570 32.62 -13.88 -11.66
N LEU A 571 32.84 -15.18 -11.86
CA LEU A 571 33.58 -15.72 -12.98
C LEU A 571 32.63 -16.07 -14.12
N LEU A 572 32.69 -15.34 -15.22
CA LEU A 572 31.84 -15.54 -16.40
C LEU A 572 32.44 -16.59 -17.34
N SER A 573 31.65 -17.61 -17.73
CA SER A 573 32.07 -18.64 -18.68
C SER A 573 30.91 -19.14 -19.57
N CYS A 574 31.20 -20.13 -20.40
CA CYS A 574 30.28 -20.87 -21.24
C CYS A 574 30.49 -22.39 -21.06
N ALA A 575 29.47 -23.17 -21.40
CA ALA A 575 29.42 -24.63 -21.30
C ALA A 575 30.67 -25.32 -21.89
N PRO A 576 31.17 -24.95 -23.08
CA PRO A 576 32.41 -25.53 -23.62
C PRO A 576 33.66 -25.31 -22.76
N ASN A 577 33.71 -24.21 -22.01
CA ASN A 577 34.87 -23.82 -21.20
C ASN A 577 34.73 -24.18 -19.71
N LEU A 578 33.62 -24.80 -19.28
CA LEU A 578 33.34 -25.02 -17.85
C LEU A 578 34.44 -25.77 -17.10
N SER A 579 35.06 -26.77 -17.72
CA SER A 579 36.16 -27.51 -17.07
C SER A 579 37.35 -26.59 -16.76
N ARG A 580 37.74 -25.71 -17.70
CA ARG A 580 38.79 -24.70 -17.51
C ARG A 580 38.35 -23.67 -16.46
N ALA A 581 37.12 -23.19 -16.56
CA ALA A 581 36.59 -22.19 -15.65
C ALA A 581 36.48 -22.69 -14.20
N ARG A 582 36.17 -23.97 -13.97
CA ARG A 582 36.18 -24.58 -12.62
C ARG A 582 37.59 -24.62 -12.02
N VAL A 583 38.61 -24.94 -12.82
CA VAL A 583 40.01 -24.89 -12.37
C VAL A 583 40.40 -23.46 -12.00
N LEU A 584 40.06 -22.49 -12.85
CA LEU A 584 40.31 -21.08 -12.57
C LEU A 584 39.53 -20.59 -11.34
N ALA A 585 38.29 -21.05 -11.13
CA ALA A 585 37.50 -20.71 -9.95
C ALA A 585 38.17 -21.20 -8.66
N ALA A 586 38.68 -22.44 -8.64
CA ALA A 586 39.46 -22.96 -7.52
C ALA A 586 40.72 -22.12 -7.28
N GLN A 587 41.48 -21.80 -8.34
CA GLN A 587 42.67 -20.95 -8.23
C GLN A 587 42.35 -19.55 -7.69
N LEU A 588 41.27 -18.92 -8.17
CA LEU A 588 40.82 -17.61 -7.69
C LEU A 588 40.42 -17.66 -6.22
N HIS A 589 39.71 -18.72 -5.81
CA HIS A 589 39.33 -18.94 -4.43
C HIS A 589 40.56 -19.08 -3.52
N ASP A 590 41.48 -19.98 -3.86
CA ASP A 590 42.71 -20.22 -3.10
C ASP A 590 43.59 -18.97 -3.01
N ALA A 591 43.72 -18.25 -4.13
CA ALA A 591 44.52 -17.04 -4.24
C ALA A 591 43.97 -15.87 -3.42
N SER A 592 42.64 -15.69 -3.43
CA SER A 592 41.99 -14.49 -2.89
C SER A 592 41.34 -14.69 -1.53
N GLY A 593 41.06 -15.95 -1.15
CA GLY A 593 40.20 -16.30 -0.01
C GLY A 593 38.76 -15.80 -0.17
N LYS A 594 38.32 -15.51 -1.41
CA LYS A 594 36.96 -15.05 -1.72
C LYS A 594 36.15 -16.19 -2.30
N ASP A 595 34.86 -16.17 -2.00
CA ASP A 595 33.91 -17.03 -2.70
C ASP A 595 33.88 -16.67 -4.19
N VAL A 596 33.92 -17.70 -5.04
CA VAL A 596 33.78 -17.58 -6.48
C VAL A 596 32.41 -18.12 -6.88
N ILE A 597 31.66 -17.31 -7.62
CA ILE A 597 30.41 -17.67 -8.27
C ILE A 597 30.72 -17.87 -9.75
N LEU A 598 30.82 -19.13 -10.17
CA LEU A 598 30.99 -19.49 -11.58
C LEU A 598 29.64 -19.36 -12.29
N LEU A 599 29.55 -18.43 -13.24
CA LEU A 599 28.34 -18.12 -13.99
C LEU A 599 28.39 -18.73 -15.40
N TRP A 600 27.34 -19.45 -15.75
CA TRP A 600 27.03 -19.87 -17.11
C TRP A 600 25.52 -19.94 -17.32
N ALA A 601 25.06 -20.25 -18.54
CA ALA A 601 23.64 -20.30 -18.85
C ALA A 601 23.24 -21.61 -19.53
N LYS A 602 21.95 -21.90 -19.53
CA LYS A 602 21.40 -23.10 -20.16
C LYS A 602 20.01 -22.79 -20.73
N ASP A 603 19.83 -23.05 -22.03
CA ASP A 603 18.64 -22.64 -22.80
C ASP A 603 17.33 -23.32 -22.33
N ASP A 604 17.41 -24.56 -21.85
CA ASP A 604 16.26 -25.37 -21.40
C ASP A 604 15.94 -25.17 -19.91
N GLN A 605 16.62 -24.24 -19.24
CA GLN A 605 16.49 -24.04 -17.81
C GLN A 605 15.29 -23.13 -17.49
N SER A 606 14.39 -23.58 -16.60
CA SER A 606 13.17 -22.84 -16.24
C SER A 606 13.34 -21.81 -15.11
N GLY A 607 14.55 -21.67 -14.56
CA GLY A 607 14.83 -20.82 -13.39
C GLY A 607 16.29 -20.84 -12.99
N PHE A 608 16.64 -20.14 -11.92
CA PHE A 608 18.01 -20.12 -11.41
C PHE A 608 18.36 -21.44 -10.72
N THR A 609 19.51 -22.03 -11.04
CA THR A 609 20.08 -23.12 -10.24
C THR A 609 21.40 -22.70 -9.65
N LEU A 610 21.66 -23.20 -8.45
CA LEU A 610 22.86 -22.89 -7.69
C LEU A 610 23.35 -24.19 -7.06
N GLU A 611 24.57 -24.58 -7.40
CA GLU A 611 25.23 -25.74 -6.82
C GLU A 611 26.41 -25.27 -5.96
N ASP A 612 26.44 -25.68 -4.69
CA ASP A 612 27.56 -25.38 -3.81
C ASP A 612 28.82 -26.11 -4.28
N ARG A 613 29.96 -25.41 -4.23
CA ARG A 613 31.28 -25.91 -4.64
C ARG A 613 32.31 -25.56 -3.58
N ASP A 614 33.45 -26.22 -3.62
CA ASP A 614 34.57 -25.94 -2.70
C ASP A 614 35.09 -24.50 -2.83
N PHE A 615 35.02 -23.94 -4.04
CA PHE A 615 35.40 -22.54 -4.32
C PHE A 615 34.29 -21.51 -4.06
N GLY A 616 33.07 -21.93 -3.69
CA GLY A 616 31.90 -21.06 -3.57
C GLY A 616 30.65 -21.70 -4.16
N ALA A 617 30.23 -21.27 -5.34
CA ALA A 617 29.05 -21.83 -6.02
C ALA A 617 29.12 -21.75 -7.55
N GLU A 618 28.33 -22.59 -8.20
CA GLU A 618 28.07 -22.56 -9.64
C GLU A 618 26.63 -22.10 -9.88
N LEU A 619 26.47 -20.97 -10.56
CA LEU A 619 25.19 -20.33 -10.86
C LEU A 619 24.85 -20.54 -12.35
N VAL A 620 23.74 -21.23 -12.61
CA VAL A 620 23.18 -21.38 -13.96
C VAL A 620 21.97 -20.47 -14.10
N VAL A 621 21.97 -19.62 -15.12
CA VAL A 621 20.85 -18.70 -15.42
C VAL A 621 20.00 -19.18 -16.61
N PRO A 622 18.68 -18.90 -16.61
CA PRO A 622 17.76 -19.35 -17.64
C PRO A 622 17.82 -18.47 -18.90
N CYS A 623 18.87 -18.63 -19.70
CA CYS A 623 19.00 -18.02 -21.02
C CYS A 623 19.99 -18.81 -21.89
N SER A 624 20.17 -18.35 -23.12
CA SER A 624 21.20 -18.92 -23.99
C SER A 624 22.60 -18.71 -23.46
N ASP A 625 23.44 -19.70 -23.70
CA ASP A 625 24.84 -19.70 -23.28
C ASP A 625 25.78 -19.11 -24.34
N GLY A 626 25.25 -18.86 -25.55
CA GLY A 626 25.98 -18.25 -26.65
C GLY A 626 26.48 -16.84 -26.36
N TYR A 627 27.48 -16.42 -27.12
CA TYR A 627 28.12 -15.11 -26.95
C TYR A 627 27.13 -13.95 -27.14
N GLN A 628 26.15 -14.07 -28.04
CA GLN A 628 25.13 -13.01 -28.22
C GLN A 628 24.22 -12.84 -26.99
N ALA A 629 24.17 -13.83 -26.09
CA ALA A 629 23.35 -13.80 -24.90
C ALA A 629 24.11 -13.32 -23.65
N LEU A 630 25.39 -12.93 -23.76
CA LEU A 630 26.17 -12.40 -22.63
C LEU A 630 25.50 -11.22 -21.90
N PRO A 631 24.91 -10.21 -22.59
CA PRO A 631 24.17 -9.15 -21.91
C PRO A 631 23.05 -9.70 -21.04
N ARG A 632 22.27 -10.65 -21.56
CA ARG A 632 21.17 -11.28 -20.82
C ARG A 632 21.69 -12.13 -19.65
N LYS A 633 22.73 -12.93 -19.89
CA LYS A 633 23.37 -13.80 -18.89
C LYS A 633 23.84 -13.00 -17.67
N ILE A 634 24.59 -11.93 -17.91
CA ILE A 634 25.10 -11.05 -16.86
C ILE A 634 23.98 -10.27 -16.16
N LEU A 635 22.97 -9.80 -16.90
CA LEU A 635 21.84 -9.11 -16.30
C LEU A 635 21.06 -10.01 -15.34
N LEU A 636 20.78 -11.26 -15.73
CA LEU A 636 20.13 -12.25 -14.87
C LEU A 636 20.97 -12.55 -13.63
N ALA A 637 22.29 -12.74 -13.80
CA ALA A 637 23.20 -12.97 -12.69
C ALA A 637 23.20 -11.80 -11.69
N TYR A 638 23.29 -10.55 -12.15
CA TYR A 638 23.26 -9.40 -11.25
C TYR A 638 21.93 -9.20 -10.54
N ARG A 639 20.81 -9.55 -11.17
CA ARG A 639 19.49 -9.56 -10.50
C ARG A 639 19.44 -10.62 -9.40
N PHE A 640 19.92 -11.83 -9.69
CA PHE A 640 20.06 -12.89 -8.69
C PHE A 640 20.94 -12.42 -7.52
N LEU A 641 22.12 -11.88 -7.82
CA LEU A 641 23.06 -11.37 -6.81
C LEU A 641 22.45 -10.24 -5.97
N ALA A 642 21.67 -9.34 -6.57
CA ALA A 642 20.99 -8.25 -5.89
C ALA A 642 19.86 -8.70 -4.96
N VAL A 643 19.24 -9.85 -5.21
CA VAL A 643 18.06 -10.34 -4.48
C VAL A 643 18.39 -11.49 -3.52
N ASN A 644 19.10 -12.51 -3.99
CA ASN A 644 19.25 -13.81 -3.33
C ASN A 644 20.59 -14.02 -2.62
N THR A 645 21.39 -12.96 -2.49
CA THR A 645 22.69 -13.05 -1.81
C THR A 645 22.86 -11.98 -0.75
N ASN A 646 23.72 -12.27 0.23
CA ASN A 646 24.19 -11.33 1.24
C ASN A 646 25.41 -10.49 0.79
N CYS A 647 25.83 -10.59 -0.49
CA CYS A 647 27.04 -9.94 -1.00
C CYS A 647 26.96 -8.41 -0.84
N ARG A 648 28.04 -7.81 -0.33
CA ARG A 648 28.27 -6.36 -0.25
C ARG A 648 28.79 -5.78 -1.56
N GLY A 649 29.44 -6.60 -2.37
CA GLY A 649 29.91 -6.27 -3.70
C GLY A 649 30.31 -7.52 -4.47
N VAL A 650 30.58 -7.35 -5.77
CA VAL A 650 30.97 -8.41 -6.69
C VAL A 650 32.12 -7.91 -7.56
N PHE A 651 33.16 -8.72 -7.70
CA PHE A 651 34.24 -8.48 -8.66
C PHE A 651 34.03 -9.40 -9.87
N LYS A 652 33.65 -8.85 -11.02
CA LYS A 652 33.47 -9.60 -12.27
C LYS A 652 34.81 -9.85 -12.94
N ILE A 653 35.01 -11.06 -13.43
CA ILE A 653 36.17 -11.46 -14.24
C ILE A 653 35.75 -12.54 -15.26
N ASP A 654 36.43 -12.61 -16.40
CA ASP A 654 36.20 -13.60 -17.46
C ASP A 654 37.05 -14.86 -17.27
N ASP A 655 36.76 -15.92 -18.01
CA ASP A 655 37.44 -17.23 -17.92
C ASP A 655 38.77 -17.34 -18.70
N ASP A 656 39.16 -16.25 -19.37
CA ASP A 656 40.40 -16.09 -20.12
C ASP A 656 41.46 -15.30 -19.35
N VAL A 657 41.46 -15.39 -18.01
CA VAL A 657 42.48 -14.74 -17.16
C VAL A 657 43.46 -15.74 -16.56
N PHE A 658 44.66 -15.25 -16.26
CA PHE A 658 45.70 -15.99 -15.55
C PHE A 658 46.19 -15.20 -14.33
N VAL A 659 46.00 -15.77 -13.14
CA VAL A 659 46.40 -15.15 -11.86
C VAL A 659 47.82 -15.56 -11.53
N HIS A 660 48.75 -14.61 -11.47
CA HIS A 660 50.15 -14.87 -11.14
C HIS A 660 50.55 -14.33 -9.76
N ASP A 661 49.72 -13.52 -9.10
CA ASP A 661 49.94 -12.99 -7.74
C ASP A 661 48.62 -12.89 -6.95
N GLY A 662 48.29 -13.98 -6.24
CA GLY A 662 47.07 -14.10 -5.45
C GLY A 662 46.94 -13.10 -4.29
N PRO A 663 47.97 -12.92 -3.44
CA PRO A 663 47.92 -11.92 -2.36
C PRO A 663 47.62 -10.50 -2.86
N ARG A 664 48.13 -10.14 -4.04
CA ARG A 664 47.84 -8.87 -4.69
C ARG A 664 46.40 -8.77 -5.21
N MET A 665 45.87 -9.85 -5.79
CA MET A 665 44.45 -9.96 -6.18
C MET A 665 43.53 -9.74 -4.96
N LYS A 666 43.82 -10.44 -3.86
CA LYS A 666 43.10 -10.27 -2.59
C LYS A 666 43.09 -8.82 -2.12
N SER A 667 44.27 -8.21 -2.05
CA SER A 667 44.46 -6.83 -1.58
C SER A 667 43.70 -5.82 -2.45
N MET A 668 43.67 -6.04 -3.77
CA MET A 668 42.88 -5.22 -4.69
C MET A 668 41.38 -5.35 -4.42
N ILE A 669 40.84 -6.56 -4.24
CA ILE A 669 39.42 -6.78 -3.95
C ILE A 669 39.03 -6.15 -2.60
N ASP A 670 39.86 -6.34 -1.57
CA ASP A 670 39.68 -5.74 -0.24
C ASP A 670 39.61 -4.20 -0.34
N MET A 671 40.51 -3.59 -1.12
CA MET A 671 40.53 -2.15 -1.40
C MET A 671 39.27 -1.69 -2.13
N CYS A 672 38.82 -2.42 -3.15
CA CYS A 672 37.58 -2.11 -3.86
C CYS A 672 36.38 -2.08 -2.90
N SER A 673 36.27 -3.09 -2.00
CA SER A 673 35.20 -3.17 -1.00
C SER A 673 35.21 -2.00 -0.01
N GLN A 674 36.39 -1.50 0.34
CA GLN A 674 36.56 -0.45 1.37
C GLN A 674 36.48 0.96 0.79
N SER A 675 36.63 1.13 -0.51
CA SER A 675 36.65 2.43 -1.19
C SER A 675 35.36 3.25 -1.09
N GLY A 676 34.23 2.60 -0.82
CA GLY A 676 32.89 3.22 -0.91
C GLY A 676 32.43 3.51 -2.34
N VAL A 677 33.24 3.17 -3.36
CA VAL A 677 32.93 3.37 -4.78
C VAL A 677 31.98 2.28 -5.26
N SER A 678 31.01 2.66 -6.09
CA SER A 678 30.00 1.71 -6.58
C SER A 678 30.34 0.99 -7.87
N TYR A 679 31.23 1.56 -8.69
CA TYR A 679 31.64 0.99 -9.96
C TYR A 679 33.10 1.34 -10.25
N LEU A 680 33.97 0.34 -10.31
CA LEU A 680 35.41 0.55 -10.35
C LEU A 680 36.10 -0.52 -11.21
N GLY A 681 36.97 -0.12 -12.12
CA GLY A 681 37.66 -1.06 -13.02
C GLY A 681 38.41 -0.40 -14.16
N ASN A 682 38.81 -1.20 -15.14
CA ASN A 682 39.56 -0.73 -16.30
C ASN A 682 38.69 0.12 -17.24
N LEU A 683 38.90 1.44 -17.25
CA LEU A 683 38.03 2.40 -17.91
C LEU A 683 38.23 2.37 -19.42
N THR A 684 37.13 2.26 -20.16
CA THR A 684 37.11 2.38 -21.62
C THR A 684 36.31 3.61 -22.01
N LYS A 685 36.93 4.49 -22.80
CA LYS A 685 36.34 5.75 -23.30
C LYS A 685 35.86 5.66 -24.75
N LEU A 686 36.36 4.68 -25.50
CA LEU A 686 36.10 4.53 -26.93
C LEU A 686 35.20 3.32 -27.17
N ASN A 687 34.06 3.57 -27.81
CA ASN A 687 33.20 2.52 -28.34
C ASN A 687 33.77 2.06 -29.68
N SER A 688 34.65 1.07 -29.66
CA SER A 688 34.94 0.34 -30.90
C SER A 688 33.80 -0.65 -31.14
N ALA A 689 32.71 -0.18 -31.75
CA ALA A 689 31.62 -1.04 -32.22
C ALA A 689 32.15 -2.16 -33.17
N VAL A 690 33.35 -1.99 -33.72
CA VAL A 690 33.94 -2.85 -34.74
C VAL A 690 34.53 -4.16 -34.17
N TYR A 691 34.90 -4.22 -32.88
CA TYR A 691 35.83 -5.25 -32.37
C TYR A 691 35.30 -6.70 -32.40
N HIS A 692 33.98 -6.94 -32.42
CA HIS A 692 33.40 -8.30 -32.43
C HIS A 692 32.48 -8.64 -33.60
N HIS A 693 32.18 -7.69 -34.50
CA HIS A 693 31.33 -7.95 -35.68
C HIS A 693 31.93 -8.97 -36.67
N GLY A 694 33.19 -9.37 -36.51
CA GLY A 694 33.84 -10.38 -37.35
C GLY A 694 33.89 -11.79 -36.77
N ARG A 695 33.76 -11.97 -35.44
CA ARG A 695 34.04 -13.28 -34.80
C ARG A 695 32.85 -14.25 -34.79
N ASN A 696 31.61 -13.76 -34.89
CA ASN A 696 30.40 -14.57 -34.69
C ASN A 696 29.29 -14.34 -35.75
N LEU A 697 29.60 -13.73 -36.90
CA LEU A 697 28.62 -13.73 -37.99
C LEU A 697 28.54 -15.14 -38.56
N GLN A 698 27.47 -15.86 -38.24
CA GLN A 698 27.08 -16.99 -39.07
C GLN A 698 26.93 -16.48 -40.51
N VAL A 699 27.44 -17.23 -41.47
CA VAL A 699 27.38 -16.90 -42.89
C VAL A 699 25.92 -16.64 -43.26
N GLY A 700 25.53 -15.37 -43.47
CA GLY A 700 24.18 -14.98 -43.85
C GLY A 700 23.42 -14.08 -42.85
N GLU A 701 23.89 -13.90 -41.60
CA GLU A 701 23.23 -12.97 -40.68
C GLU A 701 23.54 -11.50 -41.01
N LYS A 702 22.50 -10.68 -41.14
CA LYS A 702 22.67 -9.23 -41.30
C LYS A 702 23.25 -8.64 -40.01
N ARG A 703 24.33 -7.85 -40.15
CA ARG A 703 24.89 -7.07 -39.04
C ARG A 703 23.79 -6.22 -38.41
N ARG A 704 23.44 -6.51 -37.15
CA ARG A 704 22.63 -5.59 -36.34
C ARG A 704 23.51 -4.41 -35.96
N VAL A 705 23.11 -3.20 -36.37
CA VAL A 705 23.76 -1.97 -35.91
C VAL A 705 23.40 -1.79 -34.45
N ALA A 706 24.38 -1.95 -33.56
CA ALA A 706 24.24 -1.62 -32.16
C ALA A 706 24.02 -0.11 -32.03
N VAL A 707 22.94 0.31 -31.38
CA VAL A 707 22.80 1.70 -30.93
C VAL A 707 23.06 1.71 -29.44
N HIS A 708 24.23 2.22 -29.05
CA HIS A 708 24.57 2.44 -27.65
C HIS A 708 24.90 3.92 -27.45
N SER A 709 24.71 4.38 -26.23
CA SER A 709 25.06 5.72 -25.75
C SER A 709 26.59 5.84 -25.68
N GLN A 710 27.09 7.07 -25.85
CA GLN A 710 28.51 7.36 -25.60
C GLN A 710 28.75 7.53 -24.10
N VAL A 711 28.86 6.41 -23.39
CA VAL A 711 29.14 6.39 -21.94
C VAL A 711 30.48 5.74 -21.67
N GLU A 712 31.17 6.22 -20.64
CA GLU A 712 32.32 5.51 -20.09
C GLU A 712 31.86 4.25 -19.35
N TYR A 713 32.60 3.16 -19.47
CA TYR A 713 32.33 1.90 -18.80
C TYR A 713 33.63 1.18 -18.42
N CYS A 714 33.56 0.22 -17.51
CA CYS A 714 34.68 -0.66 -17.18
C CYS A 714 34.68 -1.88 -18.12
N ASN A 715 35.80 -2.20 -18.76
CA ASN A 715 35.89 -3.37 -19.63
C ASN A 715 35.91 -4.68 -18.82
N GLY A 716 35.27 -5.71 -19.38
CA GLY A 716 35.12 -7.03 -18.76
C GLY A 716 36.40 -7.81 -18.69
N ALA A 717 37.20 -7.78 -19.76
CA ALA A 717 38.48 -8.49 -19.83
C ALA A 717 39.43 -8.03 -18.70
N GLY A 718 39.44 -6.73 -18.42
CA GLY A 718 40.22 -6.17 -17.33
C GLY A 718 39.61 -6.40 -15.95
N GLY A 719 38.40 -6.93 -15.83
CA GLY A 719 37.67 -7.09 -14.57
C GLY A 719 37.18 -5.76 -13.95
N TYR A 720 36.08 -5.84 -13.20
CA TYR A 720 35.56 -4.68 -12.47
C TYR A 720 34.74 -5.05 -11.23
N TYR A 721 34.71 -4.11 -10.29
CA TYR A 721 33.95 -4.18 -9.05
C TYR A 721 32.60 -3.44 -9.17
N LEU A 722 31.56 -4.06 -8.63
CA LEU A 722 30.24 -3.49 -8.43
C LEU A 722 29.85 -3.58 -6.95
N SER A 723 29.45 -2.45 -6.35
CA SER A 723 28.89 -2.47 -5.00
C SER A 723 27.47 -3.02 -4.97
N ARG A 724 26.96 -3.34 -3.78
CA ARG A 724 25.54 -3.70 -3.59
C ARG A 724 24.59 -2.59 -4.03
N SER A 725 25.00 -1.32 -3.96
CA SER A 725 24.21 -0.21 -4.48
C SER A 725 24.08 -0.30 -6.00
N ALA A 726 25.20 -0.51 -6.70
CA ALA A 726 25.19 -0.69 -8.16
C ALA A 726 24.33 -1.89 -8.59
N LEU A 727 24.45 -3.04 -7.91
CA LEU A 727 23.62 -4.22 -8.18
C LEU A 727 22.12 -3.95 -8.04
N ARG A 728 21.71 -3.16 -7.04
CA ARG A 728 20.30 -2.77 -6.85
C ARG A 728 19.80 -1.89 -7.99
N GLU A 729 20.62 -0.96 -8.45
CA GLU A 729 20.26 -0.10 -9.60
C GLU A 729 20.22 -0.89 -10.90
N ILE A 730 21.16 -1.81 -11.12
CA ILE A 730 21.16 -2.73 -12.27
C ILE A 730 19.87 -3.55 -12.31
N LEU A 731 19.42 -4.07 -11.17
CA LEU A 731 18.15 -4.77 -11.07
C LEU A 731 16.96 -3.88 -11.44
N VAL A 732 16.87 -2.65 -10.91
CA VAL A 732 15.72 -1.76 -11.14
C VAL A 732 15.68 -1.25 -12.58
N VAL A 733 16.77 -0.66 -13.07
CA VAL A 733 16.86 -0.09 -14.42
C VAL A 733 16.86 -1.21 -15.47
N GLY A 734 17.57 -2.29 -15.19
CA GLY A 734 17.63 -3.47 -16.04
C GLY A 734 16.26 -4.11 -16.26
N LEU A 735 15.36 -4.12 -15.27
CA LEU A 735 13.98 -4.59 -15.45
C LEU A 735 13.13 -3.61 -16.28
N ARG A 736 13.34 -2.30 -16.10
CA ARG A 736 12.53 -1.25 -16.75
C ARG A 736 12.91 -1.01 -18.21
N GLU A 737 14.18 -1.19 -18.55
CA GLU A 737 14.70 -0.76 -19.85
C GLU A 737 15.28 -1.92 -20.66
N TYR A 738 15.83 -2.94 -20.00
CA TYR A 738 16.55 -4.05 -20.64
C TYR A 738 15.90 -5.43 -20.38
N GLY A 739 14.63 -5.44 -19.94
CA GLY A 739 13.91 -6.66 -19.57
C GLY A 739 13.41 -7.51 -20.74
N VAL A 740 13.51 -7.04 -21.98
CA VAL A 740 12.99 -7.74 -23.16
C VAL A 740 14.04 -8.70 -23.76
N PRO A 741 13.67 -9.94 -24.14
CA PRO A 741 14.59 -10.95 -24.71
C PRO A 741 15.37 -10.53 -25.96
N ASN A 742 15.00 -9.42 -26.60
CA ASN A 742 15.61 -8.91 -27.83
C ASN A 742 16.13 -7.48 -27.72
N HIS A 743 16.47 -7.02 -26.51
CA HIS A 743 17.10 -5.70 -26.38
C HIS A 743 18.36 -5.65 -27.25
N PRO A 744 18.56 -4.62 -28.09
CA PRO A 744 19.71 -4.53 -29.01
C PRO A 744 21.04 -4.24 -28.29
N ALA A 745 21.15 -4.58 -27.00
CA ALA A 745 22.40 -4.48 -26.26
C ALA A 745 23.37 -5.50 -26.86
N VAL A 746 24.48 -5.01 -27.38
CA VAL A 746 25.47 -5.86 -28.06
C VAL A 746 26.57 -6.33 -27.11
N PHE A 747 26.83 -5.58 -26.04
CA PHE A 747 27.87 -5.90 -25.08
C PHE A 747 27.35 -5.73 -23.65
N GLU A 748 27.62 -6.72 -22.81
CA GLU A 748 27.22 -6.76 -21.42
C GLU A 748 27.83 -5.59 -20.64
N ASP A 749 29.13 -5.32 -20.81
CA ASP A 749 29.80 -4.28 -20.01
C ASP A 749 29.35 -2.87 -20.39
N VAL A 750 29.14 -2.63 -21.69
CA VAL A 750 28.59 -1.36 -22.18
C VAL A 750 27.17 -1.17 -21.63
N MET A 751 26.34 -2.20 -21.70
CA MET A 751 24.97 -2.16 -21.16
C MET A 751 24.96 -1.85 -19.65
N ILE A 752 25.87 -2.47 -18.88
CA ILE A 752 26.01 -2.18 -17.45
C ILE A 752 26.47 -0.74 -17.21
N GLY A 753 27.43 -0.26 -18.00
CA GLY A 753 27.85 1.14 -18.00
C GLY A 753 26.69 2.11 -18.28
N GLU A 754 25.86 1.83 -19.29
CA GLU A 754 24.67 2.63 -19.63
C GLU A 754 23.64 2.64 -18.51
N ILE A 755 23.33 1.47 -17.95
CA ILE A 755 22.39 1.33 -16.83
C ILE A 755 22.86 2.19 -15.64
N LEU A 756 24.12 2.04 -15.24
CA LEU A 756 24.69 2.78 -14.11
C LEU A 756 24.79 4.27 -14.40
N HIS A 757 25.11 4.65 -15.65
CA HIS A 757 25.19 6.03 -16.06
C HIS A 757 23.85 6.77 -15.89
N ARG A 758 22.72 6.11 -16.16
CA ARG A 758 21.37 6.67 -16.03
C ARG A 758 20.98 7.04 -14.61
N VAL A 759 21.52 6.31 -13.62
CA VAL A 759 21.30 6.57 -12.19
C VAL A 759 22.41 7.43 -11.56
N GLY A 760 23.28 8.01 -12.39
CA GLY A 760 24.37 8.88 -11.93
C GLY A 760 25.57 8.14 -11.34
N ILE A 761 25.64 6.81 -11.42
CA ILE A 761 26.82 6.04 -11.03
C ILE A 761 27.82 6.07 -12.20
N ARG A 762 29.01 6.63 -11.96
CA ARG A 762 30.09 6.73 -12.95
C ARG A 762 31.19 5.73 -12.62
N PRO A 763 31.81 5.08 -13.63
CA PRO A 763 32.97 4.22 -13.40
C PRO A 763 34.16 5.04 -12.89
N ILE A 764 34.93 4.47 -11.97
CA ILE A 764 36.24 5.00 -11.57
C ILE A 764 37.33 4.10 -12.13
N HIS A 765 38.33 4.71 -12.76
CA HIS A 765 39.44 3.96 -13.34
C HIS A 765 40.30 3.32 -12.25
N LEU A 766 40.46 2.00 -12.33
CA LEU A 766 41.52 1.24 -11.69
C LEU A 766 42.07 0.26 -12.71
N ASN A 767 43.40 0.20 -12.87
CA ASN A 767 44.02 -0.85 -13.67
C ASN A 767 44.03 -2.16 -12.91
N THR A 768 42.90 -2.85 -12.91
CA THR A 768 42.60 -4.03 -12.10
C THR A 768 43.51 -5.21 -12.41
N SER A 769 43.87 -5.48 -13.67
CA SER A 769 44.85 -6.53 -14.01
C SER A 769 46.25 -6.22 -13.45
N ARG A 770 46.75 -5.00 -13.68
CA ARG A 770 48.05 -4.57 -13.14
C ARG A 770 48.06 -4.52 -11.62
N VAL A 771 47.01 -3.99 -11.00
CA VAL A 771 46.91 -3.81 -9.55
C VAL A 771 46.61 -5.12 -8.84
N GLY A 772 45.85 -6.01 -9.46
CA GLY A 772 45.43 -7.31 -8.93
C GLY A 772 46.37 -8.47 -9.26
N GLY A 773 47.41 -8.27 -10.08
CA GLY A 773 48.40 -9.32 -10.31
C GLY A 773 47.89 -10.49 -11.15
N TYR A 774 47.13 -10.18 -12.21
CA TYR A 774 46.70 -11.15 -13.21
C TYR A 774 46.84 -10.58 -14.61
N SER A 775 47.00 -11.46 -15.59
CA SER A 775 47.05 -11.14 -17.01
C SER A 775 45.80 -11.68 -17.70
N ILE A 776 45.38 -10.99 -18.76
CA ILE A 776 44.36 -11.49 -19.68
C ILE A 776 45.11 -12.36 -20.68
N ASP A 777 44.65 -13.59 -20.88
CA ASP A 777 45.13 -14.52 -21.89
C ASP A 777 44.69 -13.99 -23.27
N VAL A 778 45.43 -12.98 -23.75
CA VAL A 778 45.34 -12.56 -25.12
C VAL A 778 45.89 -13.74 -25.89
N TYR A 779 45.03 -14.59 -26.45
CA TYR A 779 45.37 -15.70 -27.33
C TYR A 779 46.61 -15.34 -28.19
N GLU A 780 47.80 -15.62 -27.67
CA GLU A 780 48.95 -15.86 -28.51
C GLU A 780 48.63 -17.24 -29.03
N PRO A 781 48.33 -17.39 -30.34
CA PRO A 781 48.04 -18.70 -30.87
C PRO A 781 49.21 -19.58 -30.45
N MET A 782 48.93 -20.74 -29.85
CA MET A 782 49.91 -21.74 -29.43
C MET A 782 50.89 -22.16 -30.55
N SER A 783 50.77 -21.61 -31.75
CA SER A 783 51.83 -21.55 -32.76
C SER A 783 53.13 -20.83 -32.32
N LEU A 784 53.12 -19.93 -31.33
CA LEU A 784 54.37 -19.29 -30.84
C LEU A 784 55.07 -20.07 -29.73
N LEU A 785 54.33 -20.81 -28.88
CA LEU A 785 54.90 -21.74 -27.89
C LEU A 785 55.50 -23.02 -28.50
N LYS A 786 55.45 -23.19 -29.84
CA LYS A 786 56.23 -24.19 -30.57
C LYS A 786 57.69 -23.78 -30.86
N ARG A 787 58.14 -22.59 -30.46
CA ARG A 787 59.57 -22.25 -30.46
C ARG A 787 60.08 -22.31 -29.04
N GLY A 788 60.65 -23.48 -28.71
CA GLY A 788 61.09 -23.83 -27.37
C GLY A 788 62.11 -22.86 -26.81
N VAL A 789 61.85 -22.41 -25.59
CA VAL A 789 62.85 -22.21 -24.53
C VAL A 789 62.11 -22.51 -23.22
N TRP A 790 62.20 -23.75 -22.77
CA TRP A 790 62.15 -24.13 -21.36
C TRP A 790 63.37 -25.03 -21.14
N GLU A 791 64.51 -24.37 -20.93
CA GLU A 791 65.68 -24.85 -20.19
C GLU A 791 66.08 -23.75 -19.20
#